data_AF-A0A929A611-F1
#
_entry.id   AF-A0A929A611-F1
#
_cell.length_a   1.000
_cell.length_b   1.000
_cell.length_c   1.000
_cell.angle_alpha   90.00
_cell.angle_beta   90.00
_cell.angle_gamma   90.00
#
_symmetry.space_group_name_H-M   'P 1'
#
loop_
_entity.id
_entity.type
_entity.pdbx_description
1 polymer ?
#
loop_
_entity_poly.entity_id
_entity_poly.type
_entity_poly.pdbx_seq_one_letter_code
_entity_poly.pdbx_strand_id
1 'polypeptide(L)'
;MLYPIKVIEIELSQSIPDVDKLEDYIAVKALVRLHGVPLGYVQAPVTLGQCSSQTLSNIILEQSSWAIIAQLLKNGLASPDRPEDLRLEDLLNIPPAPFEGGMPRVTVAVCTRDRPDDMKLCLEALCQLDYPNLEILVVDNAPKTEGTKTLIDNHYPQVRYIREPRPGLDWARNRAILEATGEIIAYTDDDVVVDKGWVKAIAQTFVENPEVMAITGLVAPYELETEAQVLFEDYGGFGRGFEQKWYQVQPGQSFPWQWLGAGQFGTGANMAFRRSVFDKIGYFDPALDVGTPTNGGGDLEMYFRVLKAGHTLVYEPKALIWHRHRRDYAQLRRQISFNGSLYALWFSIALAYPEEILSCLKIAVWWMFYWNVRRTLVAALHKTQFPKDLILAEFQGAFAGMLAYPKATKQVAEIAEAQGWQTDKPLPIRYRPAADQQKTSPPTSEGIAIRQIELSQPLQPLVDLEAYSSVRIFVSWHNSPFGSFDYTNQYRNVPVTALARLLMETYSSKLLDPAGRSNWDMVWANAMQAIAHTYHLSASQPRPSLPDAVPVSVVVATFDRPDDLRNCLHHLTAQQTNRPIEIVVVDNHPASGLTPPIVQDFPGVVLVEEARQGLAYARNAGFVASSGDILIATDDDVTVPPDWLEKLLKPFARADVMIVTGNVLPLELENQYQQAFENYGGLGRGFEPFEVNGSWYDLFPHKPSPTWSLGATANAAFRTTMFSHPEMGLMDECLGPGMPSGVGEDTYLFYKAIKAGYTIAYIPDAYVWHKHRRTEAALKRQLYGYSKGHVSYNLTTWLRDGDWRGLAQVLLGLPYAHYYRIKAFLQHQSDYPISLIFLEILGNLAGPWSLWRSRVRVHKEGHSAPFPTPHELTLAQRPERSIHPSAIPTTVKG
;
A
#
# COMPACT_ATOMS: atom_id res chain seq x y z
N MET A 1 -8.43 5.29 -18.78
CA MET A 1 -8.93 6.48 -18.08
C MET A 1 -9.04 6.12 -16.62
N LEU A 2 -8.06 6.58 -15.84
CA LEU A 2 -8.17 6.64 -14.40
C LEU A 2 -9.24 7.69 -14.05
N TYR A 3 -10.16 7.35 -13.16
CA TYR A 3 -11.27 8.23 -12.78
C TYR A 3 -10.86 9.20 -11.66
N PRO A 4 -11.54 10.35 -11.51
CA PRO A 4 -11.24 11.34 -10.48
C PRO A 4 -11.31 10.79 -9.06
N ILE A 5 -10.39 11.25 -8.20
CA ILE A 5 -10.31 10.92 -6.78
C ILE A 5 -10.44 12.21 -5.98
N LYS A 6 -11.41 12.26 -5.06
CA LYS A 6 -11.62 13.43 -4.21
C LYS A 6 -10.55 13.46 -3.12
N VAL A 7 -9.72 14.50 -3.10
CA VAL A 7 -8.77 14.71 -1.99
C VAL A 7 -9.45 15.48 -0.87
N ILE A 8 -9.34 14.98 0.36
CA ILE A 8 -9.81 15.65 1.58
C ILE A 8 -8.78 15.55 2.70
N GLU A 9 -9.02 16.32 3.77
CA GLU A 9 -8.28 16.24 5.01
C GLU A 9 -9.23 15.81 6.14
N ILE A 10 -8.75 14.96 7.05
CA ILE A 10 -9.48 14.53 8.25
C ILE A 10 -8.58 14.78 9.46
N GLU A 11 -8.98 15.72 10.30
CA GLU A 11 -8.38 15.94 11.62
C GLU A 11 -9.17 15.14 12.65
N LEU A 12 -8.56 14.09 13.21
CA LEU A 12 -9.22 13.15 14.12
C LEU A 12 -9.71 13.81 15.41
N SER A 13 -9.08 14.90 15.84
CA SER A 13 -9.56 15.70 16.98
C SER A 13 -10.87 16.47 16.71
N GLN A 14 -11.43 16.35 15.50
CA GLN A 14 -12.70 16.93 15.08
C GLN A 14 -13.67 15.84 14.61
N SER A 15 -14.96 16.18 14.52
CA SER A 15 -15.98 15.28 13.95
C SER A 15 -15.68 14.99 12.48
N ILE A 16 -15.69 13.70 12.10
CA ILE A 16 -15.57 13.28 10.71
C ILE A 16 -16.90 13.56 9.99
N PRO A 17 -16.92 14.40 8.94
CA PRO A 17 -18.13 14.71 8.21
C PRO A 17 -18.47 13.63 7.18
N ASP A 18 -19.75 13.53 6.82
CA ASP A 18 -20.17 12.89 5.57
C ASP A 18 -19.69 13.75 4.38
N VAL A 19 -19.24 13.10 3.31
CA VAL A 19 -18.77 13.77 2.11
C VAL A 19 -19.76 13.52 0.98
N ASP A 20 -20.54 14.55 0.67
CA ASP A 20 -21.55 14.54 -0.39
C ASP A 20 -21.03 15.11 -1.72
N LYS A 21 -21.86 15.04 -2.76
CA LYS A 21 -21.61 15.61 -4.10
C LYS A 21 -20.39 15.01 -4.79
N LEU A 22 -20.30 13.69 -4.74
CA LEU A 22 -19.20 12.90 -5.29
C LEU A 22 -19.62 12.14 -6.55
N GLU A 23 -20.64 12.60 -7.29
CA GLU A 23 -21.18 11.89 -8.46
C GLU A 23 -20.13 11.63 -9.55
N ASP A 24 -19.14 12.52 -9.66
CA ASP A 24 -18.05 12.44 -10.64
C ASP A 24 -16.79 11.72 -10.13
N TYR A 25 -16.80 11.24 -8.88
CA TYR A 25 -15.63 10.65 -8.22
C TYR A 25 -15.82 9.17 -7.94
N ILE A 26 -14.75 8.38 -8.08
CA ILE A 26 -14.77 6.95 -7.75
C ILE A 26 -14.33 6.65 -6.32
N ALA A 27 -13.56 7.56 -5.72
CA ALA A 27 -12.97 7.39 -4.40
C ALA A 27 -12.69 8.73 -3.74
N VAL A 28 -12.55 8.69 -2.41
CA VAL A 28 -12.02 9.76 -1.56
C VAL A 28 -10.65 9.33 -1.06
N LYS A 29 -9.62 10.15 -1.27
CA LYS A 29 -8.29 10.02 -0.66
C LYS A 29 -8.19 11.04 0.48
N ALA A 30 -8.23 10.57 1.72
CA ALA A 30 -8.19 11.42 2.90
C ALA A 30 -6.80 11.42 3.54
N LEU A 31 -6.22 12.60 3.76
CA LEU A 31 -5.07 12.77 4.64
C LEU A 31 -5.54 12.77 6.09
N VAL A 32 -5.19 11.73 6.85
CA VAL A 32 -5.54 11.60 8.27
C VAL A 32 -4.51 12.32 9.11
N ARG A 33 -4.97 13.19 10.01
CA ARG A 33 -4.14 13.98 10.93
C ARG A 33 -4.63 13.81 12.37
N LEU A 34 -3.72 13.98 13.31
CA LEU A 34 -4.04 14.09 14.73
C LEU A 34 -3.28 15.26 15.34
N HIS A 35 -4.02 16.24 15.84
CA HIS A 35 -3.49 17.50 16.38
C HIS A 35 -2.53 18.19 15.40
N GLY A 36 -2.89 18.22 14.12
CA GLY A 36 -2.09 18.81 13.04
C GLY A 36 -0.94 17.94 12.54
N VAL A 37 -0.65 16.80 13.16
CA VAL A 37 0.40 15.86 12.69
C VAL A 37 -0.18 14.91 11.64
N PRO A 38 0.39 14.85 10.42
CA PRO A 38 -0.10 13.92 9.40
C PRO A 38 0.33 12.49 9.72
N LEU A 39 -0.64 11.57 9.74
CA LEU A 39 -0.45 10.16 10.12
C LEU A 39 -0.37 9.23 8.91
N GLY A 40 -1.14 9.50 7.86
CA GLY A 40 -1.34 8.57 6.77
C GLY A 40 -2.35 9.05 5.73
N TYR A 41 -2.36 8.40 4.57
CA TYR A 41 -3.51 8.46 3.66
C TYR A 41 -4.40 7.25 3.91
N VAL A 42 -5.71 7.47 3.83
CA VAL A 42 -6.71 6.41 3.67
C VAL A 42 -7.49 6.65 2.38
N GLN A 43 -7.92 5.58 1.72
CA GLN A 43 -8.74 5.68 0.52
C GLN A 43 -10.07 4.95 0.74
N ALA A 44 -11.17 5.67 0.53
CA ALA A 44 -12.53 5.17 0.70
C ALA A 44 -13.29 5.21 -0.64
N PRO A 45 -14.09 4.18 -0.97
CA PRO A 45 -14.89 4.20 -2.18
C PRO A 45 -16.04 5.20 -2.09
N VAL A 46 -16.44 5.78 -3.23
CA VAL A 46 -17.67 6.58 -3.33
C VAL A 46 -18.84 5.66 -3.68
N THR A 47 -19.94 5.76 -2.94
CA THR A 47 -21.17 4.98 -3.17
C THR A 47 -22.34 5.93 -3.34
N LEU A 48 -23.07 5.85 -4.46
CA LEU A 48 -24.23 6.70 -4.76
C LEU A 48 -23.93 8.21 -4.66
N GLY A 49 -22.73 8.64 -5.07
CA GLY A 49 -22.31 10.04 -5.01
C GLY A 49 -21.98 10.55 -3.60
N GLN A 50 -21.81 9.66 -2.62
CA GLN A 50 -21.49 10.00 -1.24
C GLN A 50 -20.40 9.09 -0.67
N CYS A 51 -19.67 9.60 0.32
CA CYS A 51 -18.79 8.82 1.18
C CYS A 51 -19.13 9.14 2.64
N SER A 52 -19.70 8.16 3.34
CA SER A 52 -20.13 8.38 4.71
C SER A 52 -18.95 8.51 5.67
N SER A 53 -19.11 9.37 6.67
CA SER A 53 -18.24 9.50 7.85
C SER A 53 -17.98 8.15 8.52
N GLN A 54 -18.96 7.26 8.50
CA GLN A 54 -18.88 5.90 9.00
C GLN A 54 -17.93 5.01 8.18
N THR A 55 -18.01 5.07 6.84
CA THR A 55 -17.08 4.37 5.94
C THR A 55 -15.66 4.84 6.19
N LEU A 56 -15.45 6.16 6.27
CA LEU A 56 -14.15 6.76 6.57
C LEU A 56 -13.64 6.31 7.95
N SER A 57 -14.50 6.33 8.97
CA SER A 57 -14.15 5.91 10.33
C SER A 57 -13.64 4.46 10.39
N ASN A 58 -14.32 3.54 9.69
CA ASN A 58 -13.92 2.13 9.66
C ASN A 58 -12.56 1.94 8.99
N ILE A 59 -12.35 2.59 7.85
CA ILE A 59 -11.09 2.48 7.10
C ILE A 59 -9.94 3.12 7.90
N ILE A 60 -10.18 4.22 8.61
CA ILE A 60 -9.19 4.84 9.49
C ILE A 60 -8.81 3.89 10.63
N LEU A 61 -9.79 3.27 11.30
CA LEU A 61 -9.53 2.28 12.34
C LEU A 61 -8.78 1.06 11.80
N GLU A 62 -9.07 0.61 10.59
CA GLU A 62 -8.39 -0.55 10.00
C GLU A 62 -6.95 -0.22 9.59
N GLN A 63 -6.73 0.93 8.93
CA GLN A 63 -5.46 1.24 8.26
C GLN A 63 -4.52 2.13 9.08
N SER A 64 -5.04 2.94 10.00
CA SER A 64 -4.28 4.00 10.70
C SER A 64 -4.17 3.81 12.21
N SER A 65 -4.79 2.77 12.78
CA SER A 65 -4.84 2.57 14.24
C SER A 65 -3.48 2.57 14.94
N TRP A 66 -2.48 1.89 14.38
CA TRP A 66 -1.14 1.93 14.95
C TRP A 66 -0.50 3.31 14.87
N ALA A 67 -0.68 4.03 13.76
CA ALA A 67 -0.15 5.39 13.61
C ALA A 67 -0.78 6.36 14.63
N ILE A 68 -2.08 6.21 14.90
CA ILE A 68 -2.81 6.95 15.94
C ILE A 68 -2.22 6.64 17.32
N ILE A 69 -2.12 5.34 17.68
CA ILE A 69 -1.55 4.91 18.96
C ILE A 69 -0.12 5.42 19.14
N ALA A 70 0.72 5.24 18.13
CA ALA A 70 2.12 5.66 18.16
C ALA A 70 2.23 7.18 18.37
N GLN A 71 1.36 7.97 17.74
CA GLN A 71 1.36 9.42 17.93
C GLN A 71 0.87 9.82 19.33
N LEU A 72 -0.16 9.16 19.86
CA LEU A 72 -0.66 9.40 21.21
C LEU A 72 0.38 9.05 22.29
N LEU A 73 1.06 7.91 22.14
CA LEU A 73 2.18 7.54 23.00
C LEU A 73 3.32 8.57 22.93
N LYS A 74 3.67 9.06 21.74
CA LYS A 74 4.67 10.13 21.59
C LYS A 74 4.26 11.41 22.31
N ASN A 75 3.01 11.86 22.14
CA ASN A 75 2.49 13.04 22.82
C ASN A 75 2.51 12.85 24.34
N GLY A 76 2.01 11.71 24.82
CA GLY A 76 2.01 11.33 26.23
C GLY A 76 3.40 11.30 26.83
N LEU A 77 4.35 10.63 26.17
CA LEU A 77 5.73 10.52 26.65
C LEU A 77 6.42 11.88 26.73
N ALA A 78 6.15 12.77 25.77
CA ALA A 78 6.75 14.10 25.70
C ALA A 78 6.04 15.16 26.56
N SER A 79 4.82 14.89 27.04
CA SER A 79 4.05 15.84 27.85
C SER A 79 4.57 15.90 29.29
N PRO A 80 4.76 17.10 29.87
CA PRO A 80 5.09 17.25 31.29
C PRO A 80 3.94 16.82 32.20
N ASP A 81 2.70 16.97 31.75
CA ASP A 81 1.47 16.65 32.51
C ASP A 81 0.98 15.21 32.25
N ARG A 82 1.89 14.30 31.89
CA ARG A 82 1.53 12.94 31.49
C ARG A 82 1.06 12.07 32.67
N PRO A 83 0.13 11.12 32.43
CA PRO A 83 -0.25 10.12 33.43
C PRO A 83 0.93 9.18 33.75
N GLU A 84 1.05 8.76 35.01
CA GLU A 84 2.11 7.85 35.47
C GLU A 84 2.06 6.48 34.77
N ASP A 85 0.85 5.96 34.52
CA ASP A 85 0.63 4.61 33.98
C ASP A 85 0.68 4.53 32.44
N LEU A 86 0.77 5.66 31.73
CA LEU A 86 0.75 5.76 30.24
C LEU A 86 -0.41 4.99 29.57
N ARG A 87 -1.54 4.83 30.26
CA ARG A 87 -2.72 4.14 29.70
C ARG A 87 -3.26 4.92 28.52
N LEU A 88 -3.57 4.22 27.44
CA LEU A 88 -4.02 4.87 26.21
C LEU A 88 -5.22 5.80 26.46
N GLU A 89 -6.18 5.39 27.29
CA GLU A 89 -7.36 6.18 27.68
C GLU A 89 -7.02 7.59 28.18
N ASP A 90 -5.95 7.71 28.96
CA ASP A 90 -5.49 8.98 29.53
C ASP A 90 -4.70 9.81 28.49
N LEU A 91 -4.16 9.16 27.45
CA LEU A 91 -3.37 9.79 26.40
C LEU A 91 -4.23 10.35 25.25
N LEU A 92 -5.48 9.91 25.11
CA LEU A 92 -6.32 10.18 23.93
C LEU A 92 -6.49 11.65 23.60
N ASN A 93 -6.42 12.54 24.58
CA ASN A 93 -6.61 13.99 24.38
C ASN A 93 -5.35 14.81 24.65
N ILE A 94 -4.19 14.17 24.83
CA ILE A 94 -2.94 14.90 25.11
C ILE A 94 -2.41 15.50 23.81
N PRO A 95 -2.41 16.85 23.68
CA PRO A 95 -1.83 17.49 22.51
C PRO A 95 -0.31 17.31 22.49
N PRO A 96 0.35 17.51 21.34
CA PRO A 96 1.81 17.58 21.31
C PRO A 96 2.31 18.68 22.25
N ALA A 97 3.41 18.41 22.96
CA ALA A 97 3.99 19.36 23.90
C ALA A 97 4.24 20.72 23.23
N PRO A 98 3.89 21.84 23.89
CA PRO A 98 4.14 23.16 23.35
C PRO A 98 5.65 23.39 23.22
N PHE A 99 6.04 24.10 22.18
CA PHE A 99 7.44 24.47 21.99
C PHE A 99 7.78 25.72 22.82
N GLU A 100 8.82 25.62 23.65
CA GLU A 100 9.24 26.67 24.60
C GLU A 100 10.41 27.55 24.11
N GLY A 101 10.88 27.37 22.87
CA GLY A 101 12.01 28.13 22.32
C GLY A 101 11.62 29.48 21.70
N GLY A 102 12.61 30.36 21.52
CA GLY A 102 12.44 31.60 20.76
C GLY A 102 12.20 31.32 19.28
N MET A 103 11.16 31.93 18.69
CA MET A 103 10.81 31.75 17.28
C MET A 103 11.69 32.64 16.37
N PRO A 104 12.59 32.08 15.54
CA PRO A 104 13.49 32.86 14.68
C PRO A 104 12.74 33.59 13.57
N ARG A 105 13.34 34.61 12.96
CA ARG A 105 12.73 35.25 11.78
C ARG A 105 12.85 34.33 10.56
N VAL A 106 11.73 34.08 9.87
CA VAL A 106 11.67 33.25 8.66
C VAL A 106 11.26 34.11 7.46
N THR A 107 12.03 34.05 6.38
CA THR A 107 11.64 34.57 5.07
C THR A 107 11.05 33.43 4.25
N VAL A 108 9.77 33.50 3.89
CA VAL A 108 9.16 32.62 2.91
C VAL A 108 9.31 33.24 1.53
N ALA A 109 10.07 32.57 0.67
CA ALA A 109 10.35 32.97 -0.69
C ALA A 109 9.52 32.17 -1.70
N VAL A 110 8.74 32.87 -2.53
CA VAL A 110 7.99 32.29 -3.65
C VAL A 110 8.57 32.81 -4.95
N CYS A 111 9.07 31.90 -5.79
CA CYS A 111 9.57 32.23 -7.12
C CYS A 111 8.47 31.96 -8.15
N THR A 112 8.14 32.95 -8.98
CA THR A 112 7.02 32.84 -9.91
C THR A 112 7.36 33.40 -11.28
N ARG A 113 6.60 33.01 -12.30
CA ARG A 113 6.69 33.60 -13.64
C ARG A 113 5.36 33.47 -14.38
N ASP A 114 4.72 34.62 -14.62
CA ASP A 114 3.50 34.74 -15.44
C ASP A 114 2.35 33.79 -15.00
N ARG A 115 2.17 33.57 -13.69
CA ARG A 115 1.09 32.74 -13.09
C ARG A 115 0.31 33.46 -11.98
N PRO A 116 -0.35 34.59 -12.27
CA PRO A 116 -1.05 35.37 -11.24
C PRO A 116 -2.18 34.60 -10.54
N ASP A 117 -2.85 33.67 -11.22
CA ASP A 117 -3.97 32.92 -10.64
C ASP A 117 -3.51 31.89 -9.58
N ASP A 118 -2.48 31.10 -9.88
CA ASP A 118 -1.89 30.17 -8.90
C ASP A 118 -1.22 30.96 -7.75
N MET A 119 -0.50 32.04 -8.08
CA MET A 119 0.08 32.95 -7.08
C MET A 119 -0.96 33.50 -6.11
N LYS A 120 -2.17 33.82 -6.57
CA LYS A 120 -3.24 34.30 -5.68
C LYS A 120 -3.59 33.26 -4.62
N LEU A 121 -3.79 32.00 -5.01
CA LEU A 121 -4.08 30.90 -4.09
C LEU A 121 -2.94 30.66 -3.09
N CYS A 122 -1.69 30.71 -3.58
CA CYS A 122 -0.50 30.60 -2.74
C CYS A 122 -0.44 31.73 -1.69
N LEU A 123 -0.65 32.99 -2.09
CA LEU A 123 -0.65 34.14 -1.19
C LEU A 123 -1.78 34.09 -0.16
N GLU A 124 -2.97 33.61 -0.53
CA GLU A 124 -4.08 33.41 0.42
C GLU A 124 -3.69 32.44 1.54
N ALA A 125 -3.00 31.35 1.20
CA ALA A 125 -2.50 30.39 2.18
C ALA A 125 -1.37 30.97 3.05
N LEU A 126 -0.42 31.67 2.44
CA LEU A 126 0.69 32.30 3.15
C LEU A 126 0.23 33.35 4.15
N CYS A 127 -0.84 34.09 3.85
CA CYS A 127 -1.41 35.08 4.76
C CYS A 127 -2.14 34.45 5.96
N GLN A 128 -2.40 33.14 5.94
CA GLN A 128 -3.05 32.39 7.03
C GLN A 128 -2.05 31.63 7.93
N LEU A 129 -0.74 31.78 7.69
CA LEU A 129 0.30 31.13 8.49
C LEU A 129 0.26 31.61 9.95
N ASP A 130 0.23 30.66 10.89
CA ASP A 130 0.32 30.92 12.32
C ASP A 130 1.79 31.06 12.76
N TYR A 131 2.42 32.18 12.39
CA TYR A 131 3.81 32.46 12.74
C TYR A 131 4.10 33.95 12.97
N PRO A 132 4.66 34.35 14.13
CA PRO A 132 4.77 35.76 14.49
C PRO A 132 5.88 36.53 13.76
N ASN A 133 6.99 35.87 13.40
CA ASN A 133 8.20 36.51 12.87
C ASN A 133 8.41 36.17 11.39
N LEU A 134 7.42 36.52 10.55
CA LEU A 134 7.36 36.13 9.14
C LEU A 134 7.67 37.30 8.18
N GLU A 135 8.49 37.03 7.16
CA GLU A 135 8.60 37.86 5.96
C GLU A 135 8.12 37.05 4.75
N ILE A 136 7.20 37.58 3.95
CA ILE A 136 6.78 36.96 2.68
C ILE A 136 7.45 37.73 1.53
N LEU A 137 8.24 37.02 0.72
CA LEU A 137 9.03 37.55 -0.37
C LEU A 137 8.62 36.85 -1.68
N VAL A 138 8.03 37.60 -2.61
CA VAL A 138 7.77 37.11 -3.97
C VAL A 138 8.88 37.60 -4.90
N VAL A 139 9.53 36.66 -5.58
CA VAL A 139 10.51 36.94 -6.63
C VAL A 139 9.92 36.60 -7.99
N ASP A 140 9.54 37.62 -8.75
CA ASP A 140 8.97 37.47 -10.08
C ASP A 140 10.08 37.38 -11.14
N ASN A 141 10.16 36.23 -11.81
CA ASN A 141 11.29 35.82 -12.62
C ASN A 141 11.07 36.10 -14.12
N ALA A 142 11.75 37.13 -14.63
CA ALA A 142 11.68 37.58 -16.01
C ALA A 142 10.24 37.60 -16.56
N PRO A 143 9.29 38.27 -15.87
CA PRO A 143 7.89 38.28 -16.26
C PRO A 143 7.70 38.99 -17.59
N LYS A 144 6.77 38.48 -18.40
CA LYS A 144 6.32 39.12 -19.64
C LYS A 144 5.19 40.12 -19.39
N THR A 145 4.51 40.00 -18.26
CA THR A 145 3.36 40.83 -17.89
C THR A 145 3.55 41.43 -16.49
N GLU A 146 2.83 42.51 -16.16
CA GLU A 146 2.84 43.10 -14.82
C GLU A 146 1.74 42.51 -13.90
N GLY A 147 1.19 41.34 -14.26
CA GLY A 147 0.04 40.73 -13.59
C GLY A 147 0.33 40.39 -12.13
N THR A 148 1.45 39.72 -11.85
CA THR A 148 1.90 39.36 -10.50
C THR A 148 2.11 40.60 -9.63
N LYS A 149 2.79 41.62 -10.17
CA LYS A 149 3.03 42.89 -9.47
C LYS A 149 1.72 43.58 -9.10
N THR A 150 0.79 43.68 -10.06
CA THR A 150 -0.52 44.31 -9.87
C THR A 150 -1.35 43.58 -8.83
N LEU A 151 -1.31 42.24 -8.82
CA LEU A 151 -1.98 41.42 -7.80
C LEU A 151 -1.46 41.74 -6.39
N ILE A 152 -0.14 41.78 -6.21
CA ILE A 152 0.49 42.02 -4.91
C ILE A 152 0.23 43.45 -4.43
N ASP A 153 0.45 44.46 -5.27
CA ASP A 153 0.26 45.87 -4.91
C ASP A 153 -1.19 46.16 -4.45
N ASN A 154 -2.17 45.53 -5.10
CA ASN A 154 -3.58 45.81 -4.85
C ASN A 154 -4.19 44.99 -3.69
N HIS A 155 -3.72 43.76 -3.48
CA HIS A 155 -4.39 42.82 -2.57
C HIS A 155 -3.52 42.34 -1.40
N TYR A 156 -2.19 42.44 -1.51
CA TYR A 156 -1.25 41.88 -0.52
C TYR A 156 -0.12 42.86 -0.18
N PRO A 157 -0.43 44.06 0.34
CA PRO A 157 0.57 45.10 0.61
C PRO A 157 1.64 44.70 1.65
N GLN A 158 1.39 43.67 2.45
CA GLN A 158 2.35 43.09 3.40
C GLN A 158 3.42 42.21 2.74
N VAL A 159 3.24 41.84 1.47
CA VAL A 159 4.15 40.96 0.73
C VAL A 159 5.20 41.81 0.02
N ARG A 160 6.47 41.46 0.18
CA ARG A 160 7.56 42.15 -0.50
C ARG A 160 7.75 41.57 -1.89
N TYR A 161 7.65 42.41 -2.91
CA TYR A 161 7.85 42.04 -4.31
C TYR A 161 9.25 42.42 -4.80
N ILE A 162 9.94 41.50 -5.45
CA ILE A 162 11.22 41.73 -6.13
C ILE A 162 11.14 41.15 -7.55
N ARG A 163 11.64 41.90 -8.53
CA ARG A 163 11.78 41.43 -9.91
C ARG A 163 13.20 40.92 -10.16
N GLU A 164 13.31 39.70 -10.68
CA GLU A 164 14.57 39.12 -11.15
C GLU A 164 14.58 39.12 -12.70
N PRO A 165 15.37 39.97 -13.37
CA PRO A 165 15.32 40.10 -14.83
C PRO A 165 15.88 38.89 -15.60
N ARG A 166 16.72 38.05 -14.98
CA ARG A 166 17.35 36.90 -15.66
C ARG A 166 16.42 35.68 -15.62
N PRO A 167 16.07 35.09 -16.76
CA PRO A 167 15.16 33.95 -16.78
C PRO A 167 15.80 32.68 -16.19
N GLY A 168 15.10 32.05 -15.25
CA GLY A 168 15.47 30.80 -14.57
C GLY A 168 15.04 30.81 -13.09
N LEU A 169 14.51 29.69 -12.61
CA LEU A 169 14.05 29.53 -11.22
C LEU A 169 15.21 29.65 -10.21
N ASP A 170 16.39 29.11 -10.51
CA ASP A 170 17.55 29.19 -9.61
C ASP A 170 18.15 30.62 -9.59
N TRP A 171 17.97 31.43 -10.65
CA TRP A 171 18.23 32.87 -10.55
C TRP A 171 17.31 33.55 -9.54
N ALA A 172 16.01 33.22 -9.57
CA ALA A 172 15.04 33.76 -8.64
C ALA A 172 15.29 33.28 -7.20
N ARG A 173 15.63 31.99 -7.00
CA ARG A 173 16.02 31.46 -5.70
C ARG A 173 17.24 32.17 -5.14
N ASN A 174 18.26 32.38 -5.97
CA ASN A 174 19.46 33.11 -5.58
C ASN A 174 19.17 34.57 -5.25
N ARG A 175 18.31 35.24 -6.02
CA ARG A 175 17.82 36.58 -5.66
C ARG A 175 17.12 36.55 -4.30
N ALA A 176 16.29 35.56 -4.01
CA ALA A 176 15.65 35.43 -2.71
C ALA A 176 16.67 35.31 -1.56
N ILE A 177 17.76 34.54 -1.73
CA ILE A 177 18.84 34.43 -0.73
C ILE A 177 19.43 35.81 -0.41
N LEU A 178 19.69 36.62 -1.44
CA LEU A 178 20.32 37.92 -1.30
C LEU A 178 19.41 38.96 -0.63
N GLU A 179 18.11 38.86 -0.86
CA GLU A 179 17.13 39.82 -0.34
C GLU A 179 16.58 39.39 1.04
N ALA A 180 16.59 38.10 1.37
CA ALA A 180 15.98 37.58 2.58
C ALA A 180 16.56 38.20 3.86
N THR A 181 15.68 38.60 4.76
CA THR A 181 16.06 39.22 6.05
C THR A 181 15.97 38.24 7.22
N GLY A 182 15.37 37.08 7.02
CA GLY A 182 15.27 36.00 7.99
C GLY A 182 16.59 35.30 8.28
N GLU A 183 16.66 34.66 9.44
CA GLU A 183 17.72 33.70 9.78
C GLU A 183 17.52 32.39 9.03
N ILE A 184 16.27 32.07 8.73
CA ILE A 184 15.82 30.94 7.92
C ILE A 184 15.18 31.48 6.65
N ILE A 185 15.49 30.86 5.52
CA ILE A 185 14.76 31.04 4.27
C ILE A 185 14.03 29.75 3.92
N ALA A 186 12.72 29.83 3.74
CA ALA A 186 11.86 28.72 3.32
C ALA A 186 11.35 29.00 1.89
N TYR A 187 11.43 28.01 1.02
CA TYR A 187 10.99 28.10 -0.36
C TYR A 187 9.70 27.31 -0.56
N THR A 188 8.78 27.92 -1.30
CA THR A 188 7.63 27.22 -1.87
C THR A 188 7.31 27.76 -3.27
N ASP A 189 6.56 26.96 -4.04
CA ASP A 189 6.23 27.30 -5.43
C ASP A 189 4.91 28.06 -5.52
N ASP A 190 4.67 28.70 -6.67
CA ASP A 190 3.44 29.47 -6.89
C ASP A 190 2.18 28.62 -7.07
N ASP A 191 2.34 27.33 -7.37
CA ASP A 191 1.28 26.32 -7.52
C ASP A 191 1.07 25.46 -6.25
N VAL A 192 1.40 26.03 -5.08
CA VAL A 192 1.33 25.38 -3.76
C VAL A 192 0.40 26.13 -2.80
N VAL A 193 -0.34 25.38 -1.97
CA VAL A 193 -1.06 25.84 -0.79
C VAL A 193 -0.38 25.27 0.46
N VAL A 194 0.19 26.13 1.30
CA VAL A 194 0.90 25.69 2.53
C VAL A 194 -0.07 25.39 3.67
N ASP A 195 0.27 24.45 4.55
CA ASP A 195 -0.47 24.25 5.79
C ASP A 195 -0.22 25.41 6.78
N LYS A 196 -1.23 25.75 7.60
CA LYS A 196 -1.12 26.81 8.62
C LYS A 196 0.04 26.60 9.61
N GLY A 197 0.41 25.34 9.87
CA GLY A 197 1.52 24.96 10.75
C GLY A 197 2.87 24.82 10.04
N TRP A 198 2.94 25.04 8.72
CA TRP A 198 4.12 24.75 7.89
C TRP A 198 5.40 25.46 8.38
N VAL A 199 5.37 26.79 8.52
CA VAL A 199 6.53 27.57 8.98
C VAL A 199 6.90 27.24 10.43
N LYS A 200 5.89 27.01 11.28
CA LYS A 200 6.08 26.65 12.68
C LYS A 200 6.84 25.32 12.81
N ALA A 201 6.45 24.31 12.04
CA ALA A 201 7.14 23.02 12.01
C ALA A 201 8.61 23.16 11.57
N ILE A 202 8.87 23.95 10.51
CA ILE A 202 10.24 24.23 10.04
C ILE A 202 11.07 24.92 11.13
N ALA A 203 10.53 25.99 11.72
CA ALA A 203 11.23 26.78 12.73
C ALA A 203 11.55 25.95 13.99
N GLN A 204 10.58 25.17 14.48
CA GLN A 204 10.77 24.27 15.62
C GLN A 204 11.91 23.28 15.37
N THR A 205 11.90 22.59 14.22
CA THR A 205 12.94 21.61 13.89
C THR A 205 14.32 22.27 13.81
N PHE A 206 14.44 23.49 13.27
CA PHE A 206 15.72 24.21 13.30
C PHE A 206 16.16 24.60 14.72
N VAL A 207 15.26 25.13 15.55
CA VAL A 207 15.64 25.59 16.90
C VAL A 207 16.01 24.42 17.81
N GLU A 208 15.28 23.31 17.73
CA GLU A 208 15.59 22.09 18.50
C GLU A 208 16.91 21.45 18.05
N ASN A 209 17.35 21.68 16.80
CA ASN A 209 18.49 21.01 16.19
C ASN A 209 19.42 22.02 15.49
N PRO A 210 20.31 22.69 16.24
CA PRO A 210 21.22 23.72 15.72
C PRO A 210 22.12 23.27 14.55
N GLU A 211 22.43 21.98 14.44
CA GLU A 211 23.24 21.39 13.37
C GLU A 211 22.52 21.28 12.03
N VAL A 212 21.18 21.33 12.04
CA VAL A 212 20.37 21.15 10.84
C VAL A 212 20.52 22.40 10.02
N MET A 213 20.98 22.24 8.78
CA MET A 213 21.18 23.36 7.85
C MET A 213 20.15 23.36 6.72
N ALA A 214 19.47 22.24 6.49
CA ALA A 214 18.40 22.12 5.51
C ALA A 214 17.24 21.26 6.03
N ILE A 215 16.02 21.67 5.72
CA ILE A 215 14.79 20.93 5.98
C ILE A 215 14.02 20.79 4.68
N THR A 216 13.39 19.64 4.47
CA THR A 216 12.36 19.40 3.46
C THR A 216 11.08 18.95 4.15
N GLY A 217 9.95 18.95 3.45
CA GLY A 217 8.68 18.56 4.06
C GLY A 217 7.76 17.72 3.19
N LEU A 218 6.62 17.32 3.77
CA LEU A 218 5.59 16.53 3.09
C LEU A 218 4.91 17.35 2.01
N VAL A 219 4.80 16.77 0.81
CA VAL A 219 4.07 17.34 -0.32
C VAL A 219 2.91 16.41 -0.65
N ALA A 220 1.69 16.89 -0.39
CA ALA A 220 0.44 16.21 -0.67
C ALA A 220 -0.16 16.70 -2.00
N PRO A 221 -0.93 15.87 -2.74
CA PRO A 221 -1.66 16.32 -3.90
C PRO A 221 -2.78 17.27 -3.47
N TYR A 222 -2.84 18.49 -4.04
CA TYR A 222 -3.95 19.42 -3.77
C TYR A 222 -5.28 18.91 -4.34
N GLU A 223 -5.23 18.28 -5.52
CA GLU A 223 -6.40 17.75 -6.23
C GLU A 223 -5.99 16.55 -7.12
N LEU A 224 -6.91 15.61 -7.34
CA LEU A 224 -6.74 14.45 -8.23
C LEU A 224 -7.93 14.32 -9.18
N GLU A 225 -8.19 15.39 -9.93
CA GLU A 225 -9.37 15.57 -10.78
C GLU A 225 -9.16 15.04 -12.21
N THR A 226 -7.91 14.85 -12.63
CA THR A 226 -7.58 14.39 -13.99
C THR A 226 -6.69 13.16 -13.98
N GLU A 227 -6.77 12.37 -15.06
CA GLU A 227 -5.92 11.20 -15.27
C GLU A 227 -4.42 11.55 -15.16
N ALA A 228 -4.01 12.74 -15.62
CA ALA A 228 -2.62 13.17 -15.52
C ALA A 228 -2.15 13.33 -14.04
N GLN A 229 -3.04 13.79 -13.17
CA GLN A 229 -2.71 13.98 -11.75
C GLN A 229 -2.63 12.63 -11.03
N VAL A 230 -3.58 11.73 -11.30
CA VAL A 230 -3.56 10.36 -10.74
C VAL A 230 -2.32 9.61 -11.20
N LEU A 231 -1.98 9.67 -12.50
CA LEU A 231 -0.77 9.05 -13.04
C LEU A 231 0.51 9.60 -12.41
N PHE A 232 0.56 10.89 -12.06
CA PHE A 232 1.72 11.46 -11.39
C PHE A 232 1.93 10.90 -9.99
N GLU A 233 0.85 10.72 -9.22
CA GLU A 233 0.90 10.06 -7.91
C GLU A 233 1.29 8.58 -8.05
N ASP A 234 0.75 7.86 -9.03
CA ASP A 234 1.11 6.46 -9.33
C ASP A 234 2.58 6.31 -9.76
N TYR A 235 3.15 7.33 -10.42
CA TYR A 235 4.57 7.37 -10.78
C TYR A 235 5.48 7.51 -9.55
N GLY A 236 4.95 7.94 -8.40
CA GLY A 236 5.66 8.09 -7.12
C GLY A 236 5.47 9.45 -6.45
N GLY A 237 4.81 10.40 -7.13
CA GLY A 237 4.46 11.71 -6.57
C GLY A 237 5.61 12.48 -5.91
N PHE A 238 5.25 13.44 -5.08
CA PHE A 238 6.21 14.24 -4.31
C PHE A 238 6.33 13.84 -2.84
N GLY A 239 5.32 13.16 -2.27
CA GLY A 239 5.35 12.73 -0.87
C GLY A 239 6.47 11.72 -0.58
N ARG A 240 7.10 11.81 0.61
CA ARG A 240 8.13 10.86 1.07
C ARG A 240 7.73 10.13 2.35
N GLY A 241 6.43 10.03 2.61
CA GLY A 241 5.85 9.35 3.76
C GLY A 241 5.64 10.28 4.95
N PHE A 242 5.19 9.69 6.05
CA PHE A 242 4.71 10.40 7.25
C PHE A 242 5.68 10.33 8.43
N GLU A 243 6.87 9.77 8.21
CA GLU A 243 7.92 9.66 9.21
C GLU A 243 9.01 10.69 8.96
N GLN A 244 9.54 11.25 10.04
CA GLN A 244 10.67 12.16 9.99
C GLN A 244 11.94 11.38 9.62
N LYS A 245 12.74 11.92 8.69
CA LYS A 245 13.98 11.25 8.23
C LYS A 245 15.18 12.17 8.36
N TRP A 246 16.31 11.59 8.72
CA TRP A 246 17.56 12.30 9.01
C TRP A 246 18.64 11.83 8.05
N TYR A 247 19.32 12.79 7.44
CA TYR A 247 20.40 12.54 6.48
C TYR A 247 21.63 13.32 6.90
N GLN A 248 22.77 12.61 6.99
CA GLN A 248 24.08 13.19 7.22
C GLN A 248 25.13 12.29 6.59
N VAL A 249 26.17 12.88 6.00
CA VAL A 249 27.36 12.17 5.52
C VAL A 249 28.54 12.64 6.34
N GLN A 250 29.31 11.71 6.93
CA GLN A 250 30.49 12.10 7.71
C GLN A 250 31.58 12.70 6.80
N PRO A 251 32.28 13.75 7.24
CA PRO A 251 33.40 14.31 6.48
C PRO A 251 34.43 13.23 6.10
N GLY A 252 34.80 13.19 4.82
CA GLY A 252 35.78 12.24 4.29
C GLY A 252 35.22 10.88 3.87
N GLN A 253 33.94 10.58 4.13
CA GLN A 253 33.27 9.41 3.55
C GLN A 253 32.77 9.70 2.13
N SER A 254 32.73 8.66 1.29
CA SER A 254 32.06 8.74 -0.01
C SER A 254 30.56 8.87 0.17
N PHE A 255 29.94 9.66 -0.69
CA PHE A 255 28.49 9.85 -0.68
C PHE A 255 27.79 8.52 -1.03
N PRO A 256 26.77 8.10 -0.27
CA PRO A 256 26.00 6.89 -0.61
C PRO A 256 25.35 7.04 -1.99
N TRP A 257 25.73 6.19 -2.94
CA TRP A 257 25.27 6.33 -4.34
C TRP A 257 23.75 6.26 -4.49
N GLN A 258 23.06 5.53 -3.60
CA GLN A 258 21.59 5.45 -3.57
C GLN A 258 20.96 6.81 -3.28
N TRP A 259 21.68 7.67 -2.56
CA TRP A 259 21.19 8.99 -2.17
C TRP A 259 21.30 10.04 -3.28
N LEU A 260 21.98 9.72 -4.38
CA LEU A 260 22.01 10.54 -5.60
C LEU A 260 20.75 10.32 -6.47
N GLY A 261 19.84 9.44 -6.05
CA GLY A 261 18.57 9.18 -6.73
C GLY A 261 17.55 10.31 -6.58
N ALA A 262 16.54 10.32 -7.47
CA ALA A 262 15.54 11.38 -7.56
C ALA A 262 14.76 11.58 -6.24
N GLY A 263 14.80 12.80 -5.71
CA GLY A 263 13.78 13.32 -4.80
C GLY A 263 13.64 12.64 -3.43
N GLN A 264 14.48 11.68 -3.05
CA GLN A 264 14.31 10.92 -1.80
C GLN A 264 14.33 11.80 -0.54
N PHE A 265 14.98 12.96 -0.61
CA PHE A 265 15.04 13.94 0.48
C PHE A 265 13.77 14.79 0.54
N GLY A 266 13.09 15.03 -0.59
CA GLY A 266 12.04 16.03 -0.73
C GLY A 266 12.15 16.74 -2.08
N THR A 267 11.48 17.88 -2.22
CA THR A 267 11.40 18.65 -3.47
C THR A 267 11.66 20.12 -3.21
N GLY A 268 12.12 20.86 -4.23
CA GLY A 268 12.33 22.29 -4.13
C GLY A 268 11.07 23.13 -3.86
N ALA A 269 9.87 22.56 -3.96
CA ALA A 269 8.60 23.21 -3.62
C ALA A 269 8.34 23.25 -2.10
N ASN A 270 9.09 22.47 -1.31
CA ASN A 270 8.99 22.41 0.15
C ASN A 270 10.36 22.18 0.77
N MET A 271 11.13 23.25 0.86
CA MET A 271 12.48 23.23 1.43
C MET A 271 12.79 24.49 2.21
N ALA A 272 13.64 24.40 3.23
CA ALA A 272 14.11 25.52 4.00
C ALA A 272 15.57 25.36 4.39
N PHE A 273 16.27 26.48 4.54
CA PHE A 273 17.68 26.52 4.88
C PHE A 273 17.96 27.57 5.94
N ARG A 274 18.95 27.30 6.80
CA ARG A 274 19.59 28.39 7.54
C ARG A 274 20.31 29.28 6.53
N ARG A 275 20.03 30.59 6.54
CA ARG A 275 20.62 31.53 5.59
C ARG A 275 22.15 31.50 5.60
N SER A 276 22.74 31.25 6.77
CA SER A 276 24.19 31.12 6.95
C SER A 276 24.83 29.90 6.25
N VAL A 277 24.05 28.94 5.74
CA VAL A 277 24.61 27.81 4.98
C VAL A 277 25.20 28.28 3.66
N PHE A 278 24.57 29.26 3.02
CA PHE A 278 24.95 29.72 1.68
C PHE A 278 26.31 30.42 1.64
N ASP A 279 26.73 31.03 2.75
CA ASP A 279 28.09 31.58 2.90
C ASP A 279 29.16 30.49 2.87
N LYS A 280 28.81 29.25 3.23
CA LYS A 280 29.73 28.11 3.33
C LYS A 280 29.73 27.23 2.09
N ILE A 281 28.56 27.00 1.48
CA ILE A 281 28.42 26.06 0.36
C ILE A 281 28.15 26.73 -0.99
N GLY A 282 27.90 28.05 -1.00
CA GLY A 282 27.54 28.81 -2.20
C GLY A 282 26.04 28.75 -2.51
N TYR A 283 25.65 29.39 -3.62
CA TYR A 283 24.24 29.54 -4.05
C TYR A 283 23.79 28.42 -5.01
N PHE A 284 22.51 28.38 -5.40
CA PHE A 284 22.00 27.42 -6.40
C PHE A 284 22.71 27.59 -7.74
N ASP A 285 22.94 26.50 -8.47
CA ASP A 285 23.56 26.52 -9.80
C ASP A 285 22.51 26.79 -10.89
N PRO A 286 22.48 27.98 -11.53
CA PRO A 286 21.51 28.28 -12.58
C PRO A 286 21.65 27.40 -13.83
N ALA A 287 22.71 26.58 -13.94
CA ALA A 287 22.83 25.59 -15.02
C ALA A 287 22.02 24.31 -14.75
N LEU A 288 21.50 24.09 -13.54
CA LEU A 288 20.63 22.96 -13.17
C LEU A 288 19.16 23.37 -13.02
N ASP A 289 18.79 24.42 -13.75
CA ASP A 289 17.54 25.12 -13.59
C ASP A 289 16.42 24.55 -14.49
N VAL A 290 15.18 24.84 -14.12
CA VAL A 290 14.02 24.57 -14.98
C VAL A 290 13.97 25.68 -16.04
N GLY A 291 14.13 25.30 -17.31
CA GLY A 291 14.21 26.24 -18.44
C GLY A 291 15.60 26.33 -19.09
N THR A 292 16.62 25.69 -18.50
CA THR A 292 17.90 25.39 -19.15
C THR A 292 17.87 23.99 -19.80
N PRO A 293 18.84 23.64 -20.68
CA PRO A 293 18.92 22.32 -21.30
C PRO A 293 18.88 21.13 -20.34
N THR A 294 19.25 21.34 -19.08
CA THR A 294 19.25 20.36 -17.98
C THR A 294 17.85 20.08 -17.42
N ASN A 295 16.91 21.01 -17.56
CA ASN A 295 15.51 20.91 -17.13
C ASN A 295 15.30 20.56 -15.64
N GLY A 296 16.22 20.94 -14.76
CA GLY A 296 16.10 20.76 -13.31
C GLY A 296 17.29 20.05 -12.66
N GLY A 297 17.16 19.83 -11.34
CA GLY A 297 18.17 19.21 -10.48
C GLY A 297 18.88 20.16 -9.52
N GLY A 298 18.62 21.47 -9.57
CA GLY A 298 19.25 22.46 -8.70
C GLY A 298 18.96 22.26 -7.20
N ASP A 299 17.76 21.80 -6.85
CA ASP A 299 17.38 21.45 -5.47
C ASP A 299 18.14 20.21 -4.97
N LEU A 300 18.19 19.14 -5.78
CA LEU A 300 18.93 17.92 -5.45
C LEU A 300 20.44 18.17 -5.32
N GLU A 301 21.00 19.04 -6.17
CA GLU A 301 22.41 19.43 -6.07
C GLU A 301 22.69 20.21 -4.78
N MET A 302 21.78 21.11 -4.38
CA MET A 302 21.87 21.83 -3.12
C MET A 302 21.84 20.87 -1.91
N TYR A 303 20.92 19.90 -1.90
CA TYR A 303 20.87 18.87 -0.86
C TYR A 303 22.16 18.05 -0.80
N PHE A 304 22.70 17.67 -1.97
CA PHE A 304 23.99 17.00 -2.06
C PHE A 304 25.10 17.84 -1.43
N ARG A 305 25.18 19.15 -1.73
CA ARG A 305 26.20 20.04 -1.15
C ARG A 305 26.07 20.21 0.37
N VAL A 306 24.85 20.36 0.89
CA VAL A 306 24.59 20.41 2.34
C VAL A 306 25.17 19.16 3.02
N LEU A 307 24.81 17.99 2.51
CA LEU A 307 25.26 16.71 3.06
C LEU A 307 26.76 16.48 2.87
N LYS A 308 27.31 16.82 1.71
CA LYS A 308 28.75 16.67 1.40
C LYS A 308 29.63 17.58 2.25
N ALA A 309 29.12 18.74 2.65
CA ALA A 309 29.75 19.63 3.62
C ALA A 309 29.70 19.10 5.07
N GLY A 310 29.09 17.94 5.31
CA GLY A 310 28.96 17.32 6.63
C GLY A 310 27.78 17.83 7.46
N HIS A 311 26.94 18.69 6.89
CA HIS A 311 25.75 19.20 7.55
C HIS A 311 24.59 18.19 7.51
N THR A 312 23.59 18.41 8.37
CA THR A 312 22.42 17.55 8.47
C THR A 312 21.25 18.13 7.67
N LEU A 313 20.57 17.25 6.93
CA LEU A 313 19.29 17.50 6.26
C LEU A 313 18.20 16.67 6.93
N VAL A 314 17.05 17.29 7.21
CA VAL A 314 15.89 16.62 7.82
C VAL A 314 14.67 16.70 6.91
N TYR A 315 13.97 15.58 6.70
CA TYR A 315 12.62 15.57 6.15
C TYR A 315 11.62 15.62 7.30
N GLU A 316 10.85 16.72 7.39
CA GLU A 316 9.86 17.01 8.42
C GLU A 316 8.43 16.89 7.85
N PRO A 317 7.73 15.77 8.07
CA PRO A 317 6.39 15.57 7.51
C PRO A 317 5.34 16.56 8.05
N LYS A 318 5.54 17.16 9.24
CA LYS A 318 4.65 18.22 9.75
C LYS A 318 4.75 19.52 8.94
N ALA A 319 5.87 19.73 8.23
CA ALA A 319 5.98 20.80 7.26
C ALA A 319 5.21 20.39 5.99
N LEU A 320 3.88 20.39 6.08
CA LEU A 320 2.96 19.96 5.03
C LEU A 320 2.67 21.10 4.04
N ILE A 321 2.70 20.77 2.75
CA ILE A 321 2.15 21.59 1.68
C ILE A 321 1.25 20.75 0.76
N TRP A 322 0.35 21.43 0.05
CA TRP A 322 -0.51 20.85 -0.97
C TRP A 322 -0.10 21.39 -2.35
N HIS A 323 0.38 20.51 -3.22
CA HIS A 323 0.89 20.88 -4.53
C HIS A 323 -0.15 20.58 -5.62
N ARG A 324 -0.38 21.55 -6.51
CA ARG A 324 -1.27 21.37 -7.66
C ARG A 324 -0.56 20.71 -8.83
N HIS A 325 -0.78 19.41 -9.01
CA HIS A 325 -0.19 18.66 -10.12
C HIS A 325 -0.71 19.15 -11.48
N ARG A 326 0.11 18.92 -12.53
CA ARG A 326 -0.24 19.28 -13.91
C ARG A 326 -1.52 18.53 -14.32
N ARG A 327 -2.55 19.27 -14.71
CA ARG A 327 -3.86 18.73 -15.11
C ARG A 327 -3.82 18.11 -16.51
N ASP A 328 -2.97 18.64 -17.39
CA ASP A 328 -2.88 18.23 -18.79
C ASP A 328 -1.83 17.12 -19.01
N TYR A 329 -2.20 16.15 -19.84
CA TYR A 329 -1.36 14.99 -20.13
C TYR A 329 -0.05 15.37 -20.84
N ALA A 330 -0.06 16.35 -21.75
CA ALA A 330 1.16 16.77 -22.44
C ALA A 330 2.13 17.49 -21.49
N GLN A 331 1.60 18.25 -20.53
CA GLN A 331 2.39 18.84 -19.45
C GLN A 331 2.99 17.78 -18.52
N LEU A 332 2.22 16.76 -18.13
CA LEU A 332 2.73 15.62 -17.38
C LEU A 332 3.86 14.90 -18.13
N ARG A 333 3.65 14.60 -19.42
CA ARG A 333 4.65 13.95 -20.27
C ARG A 333 5.94 14.76 -20.32
N ARG A 334 5.84 16.08 -20.42
CA ARG A 334 6.99 16.98 -20.39
C ARG A 334 7.70 16.91 -19.03
N GLN A 335 6.96 16.96 -17.93
CA GLN A 335 7.51 16.87 -16.57
C GLN A 335 8.25 15.53 -16.34
N ILE A 336 7.66 14.41 -16.76
CA ILE A 336 8.30 13.09 -16.65
C ILE A 336 9.57 13.01 -17.51
N SER A 337 9.56 13.63 -18.69
CA SER A 337 10.78 13.73 -19.51
C SER A 337 11.89 14.52 -18.79
N PHE A 338 11.53 15.62 -18.11
CA PHE A 338 12.49 16.41 -17.34
C PHE A 338 13.04 15.65 -16.12
N ASN A 339 12.19 14.88 -15.42
CA ASN A 339 12.63 13.98 -14.36
C ASN A 339 13.66 12.94 -14.87
N GLY A 340 13.59 12.57 -16.15
CA GLY A 340 14.59 11.72 -16.79
C GLY A 340 15.98 12.37 -16.91
N SER A 341 16.08 13.71 -16.93
CA SER A 341 17.34 14.44 -17.20
C SER A 341 18.34 14.48 -16.03
N LEU A 342 18.15 13.69 -14.98
CA LEU A 342 19.04 13.58 -13.80
C LEU A 342 20.50 13.22 -14.12
N TYR A 343 20.79 12.70 -15.31
CA TYR A 343 22.17 12.52 -15.77
C TYR A 343 22.96 13.84 -15.81
N ALA A 344 22.30 14.97 -16.06
CA ALA A 344 22.92 16.29 -16.00
C ALA A 344 23.40 16.64 -14.59
N LEU A 345 22.56 16.33 -13.58
CA LEU A 345 22.90 16.48 -12.17
C LEU A 345 24.12 15.63 -11.81
N TRP A 346 24.11 14.33 -12.12
CA TRP A 346 25.25 13.45 -11.78
C TRP A 346 26.53 13.86 -12.51
N PHE A 347 26.42 14.33 -13.74
CA PHE A 347 27.56 14.87 -14.48
C PHE A 347 28.10 16.14 -13.82
N SER A 348 27.22 17.05 -13.37
CA SER A 348 27.63 18.25 -12.63
C SER A 348 28.37 17.91 -11.33
N ILE A 349 27.85 16.93 -10.56
CA ILE A 349 28.47 16.45 -9.33
C ILE A 349 29.82 15.79 -9.64
N ALA A 350 29.90 14.92 -10.63
CA ALA A 350 31.14 14.23 -11.01
C ALA A 350 32.24 15.21 -11.46
N LEU A 351 31.88 16.33 -12.12
CA LEU A 351 32.83 17.37 -12.48
C LEU A 351 33.31 18.18 -11.27
N ALA A 352 32.43 18.46 -10.32
CA ALA A 352 32.75 19.28 -9.14
C ALA A 352 33.46 18.46 -8.03
N TYR A 353 33.14 17.18 -7.91
CA TYR A 353 33.60 16.26 -6.86
C TYR A 353 34.16 14.98 -7.49
N PRO A 354 35.42 14.99 -7.97
CA PRO A 354 36.05 13.84 -8.62
C PRO A 354 36.05 12.56 -7.77
N GLU A 355 36.06 12.70 -6.44
CA GLU A 355 35.98 11.59 -5.50
C GLU A 355 34.62 10.84 -5.53
N GLU A 356 33.55 11.49 -6.03
CA GLU A 356 32.21 10.90 -6.12
C GLU A 356 31.87 10.32 -7.50
N ILE A 357 32.83 10.30 -8.44
CA ILE A 357 32.63 9.76 -9.80
C ILE A 357 32.10 8.32 -9.75
N LEU A 358 32.63 7.48 -8.85
CA LEU A 358 32.19 6.09 -8.74
C LEU A 358 30.74 5.98 -8.26
N SER A 359 30.33 6.83 -7.32
CA SER A 359 28.94 6.90 -6.83
C SER A 359 28.00 7.37 -7.94
N CYS A 360 28.38 8.40 -8.68
CA CYS A 360 27.64 8.90 -9.84
C CYS A 360 27.50 7.83 -10.95
N LEU A 361 28.56 7.07 -11.23
CA LEU A 361 28.51 5.99 -12.22
C LEU A 361 27.60 4.84 -11.77
N LYS A 362 27.65 4.44 -10.49
CA LYS A 362 26.79 3.37 -9.95
C LYS A 362 25.31 3.71 -10.11
N ILE A 363 24.90 4.92 -9.70
CA ILE A 363 23.51 5.34 -9.84
C ILE A 363 23.11 5.49 -11.32
N ALA A 364 23.99 6.04 -12.16
CA ALA A 364 23.74 6.23 -13.59
C ALA A 364 23.52 4.90 -14.34
N VAL A 365 24.34 3.89 -14.03
CA VAL A 365 24.21 2.54 -14.60
C VAL A 365 22.95 1.86 -14.07
N TRP A 366 22.70 1.92 -12.77
CA TRP A 366 21.49 1.34 -12.18
C TRP A 366 20.22 1.97 -12.77
N TRP A 367 20.17 3.30 -12.89
CA TRP A 367 19.03 4.03 -13.45
C TRP A 367 18.82 3.73 -14.94
N MET A 368 19.89 3.54 -15.71
CA MET A 368 19.77 3.17 -17.13
C MET A 368 19.22 1.75 -17.29
N PHE A 369 19.90 0.77 -16.69
CA PHE A 369 19.64 -0.63 -17.00
C PHE A 369 18.54 -1.24 -16.13
N TYR A 370 18.56 -0.97 -14.82
CA TYR A 370 17.59 -1.54 -13.89
C TYR A 370 16.27 -0.80 -13.87
N TRP A 371 16.28 0.54 -13.97
CA TRP A 371 15.06 1.34 -14.00
C TRP A 371 14.53 1.49 -15.44
N ASN A 372 15.22 2.22 -16.31
CA ASN A 372 14.67 2.58 -17.62
C ASN A 372 14.53 1.41 -18.61
N VAL A 373 15.61 0.69 -18.89
CA VAL A 373 15.62 -0.39 -19.89
C VAL A 373 14.69 -1.51 -19.46
N ARG A 374 14.80 -1.98 -18.21
CA ARG A 374 13.93 -3.00 -17.67
C ARG A 374 12.46 -2.58 -17.70
N ARG A 375 12.12 -1.36 -17.23
CA ARG A 375 10.73 -0.87 -17.21
C ARG A 375 10.16 -0.71 -18.62
N THR A 376 10.97 -0.22 -19.56
CA THR A 376 10.58 -0.13 -20.99
C THR A 376 10.33 -1.51 -21.59
N LEU A 377 11.21 -2.49 -21.34
CA LEU A 377 11.04 -3.87 -21.81
C LEU A 377 9.80 -4.53 -21.19
N VAL A 378 9.59 -4.37 -19.88
CA VAL A 378 8.40 -4.86 -19.18
C VAL A 378 7.14 -4.23 -19.79
N ALA A 379 7.11 -2.91 -19.96
CA ALA A 379 5.97 -2.21 -20.54
C ALA A 379 5.74 -2.57 -22.01
N ALA A 380 6.79 -2.89 -22.79
CA ALA A 380 6.64 -3.37 -24.15
C ALA A 380 5.94 -4.75 -24.18
N LEU A 381 6.33 -5.64 -23.26
CA LEU A 381 5.87 -7.03 -23.19
C LEU A 381 4.51 -7.22 -22.48
N HIS A 382 4.06 -6.25 -21.68
CA HIS A 382 2.87 -6.37 -20.83
C HIS A 382 1.90 -5.21 -21.03
N LYS A 383 0.61 -5.43 -20.77
CA LYS A 383 -0.30 -4.33 -20.45
C LYS A 383 0.09 -3.78 -19.09
N THR A 384 0.46 -2.51 -19.04
CA THR A 384 0.81 -1.79 -17.81
C THR A 384 -0.24 -0.71 -17.58
N GLN A 385 -0.59 -0.44 -16.31
CA GLN A 385 -1.49 0.67 -15.98
C GLN A 385 -0.87 2.03 -16.31
N PHE A 386 0.45 2.15 -16.19
CA PHE A 386 1.19 3.37 -16.53
C PHE A 386 1.46 3.49 -18.04
N PRO A 387 1.11 4.62 -18.70
CA PRO A 387 1.24 4.76 -20.14
C PRO A 387 2.68 4.58 -20.68
N LYS A 388 2.81 3.80 -21.76
CA LYS A 388 4.11 3.45 -22.36
C LYS A 388 4.86 4.67 -22.91
N ASP A 389 4.13 5.67 -23.40
CA ASP A 389 4.70 6.91 -23.94
C ASP A 389 5.31 7.81 -22.85
N LEU A 390 4.81 7.75 -21.60
CA LEU A 390 5.42 8.42 -20.45
C LEU A 390 6.74 7.76 -20.05
N ILE A 391 6.78 6.41 -20.05
CA ILE A 391 8.02 5.65 -19.82
C ILE A 391 9.07 5.99 -20.89
N LEU A 392 8.63 6.05 -22.16
CA LEU A 392 9.52 6.45 -23.25
C LEU A 392 9.97 7.91 -23.13
N ALA A 393 9.11 8.81 -22.63
CA ALA A 393 9.47 10.21 -22.42
C ALA A 393 10.56 10.37 -21.34
N GLU A 394 10.47 9.62 -20.24
CA GLU A 394 11.51 9.55 -19.20
C GLU A 394 12.84 9.03 -19.78
N PHE A 395 12.79 7.96 -20.59
CA PHE A 395 13.97 7.39 -21.24
C PHE A 395 14.64 8.37 -22.22
N GLN A 396 13.85 9.08 -23.02
CA GLN A 396 14.34 10.14 -23.90
C GLN A 396 15.00 11.28 -23.11
N GLY A 397 14.39 11.65 -21.98
CA GLY A 397 14.92 12.64 -21.05
C GLY A 397 16.28 12.25 -20.47
N ALA A 398 16.48 10.96 -20.17
CA ALA A 398 17.75 10.40 -19.71
C ALA A 398 18.89 10.60 -20.71
N PHE A 399 18.66 10.28 -21.98
CA PHE A 399 19.67 10.52 -23.03
C PHE A 399 19.94 12.01 -23.25
N ALA A 400 18.91 12.84 -23.25
CA ALA A 400 19.06 14.29 -23.41
C ALA A 400 19.90 14.89 -22.27
N GLY A 401 19.71 14.43 -21.03
CA GLY A 401 20.41 14.91 -19.84
C GLY A 401 21.92 14.67 -19.86
N MET A 402 22.41 13.58 -20.50
CA MET A 402 23.83 13.21 -20.48
C MET A 402 24.78 14.29 -21.04
N LEU A 403 24.31 15.11 -21.98
CA LEU A 403 25.10 16.15 -22.63
C LEU A 403 24.54 17.56 -22.37
N ALA A 404 23.57 17.69 -21.47
CA ALA A 404 22.85 18.93 -21.24
C ALA A 404 23.63 19.94 -20.40
N TYR A 405 24.39 19.47 -19.40
CA TYR A 405 25.03 20.35 -18.43
C TYR A 405 26.03 21.35 -19.05
N PRO A 406 27.00 20.94 -19.90
CA PRO A 406 27.93 21.90 -20.53
C PRO A 406 27.23 22.96 -21.39
N LYS A 407 26.13 22.59 -22.06
CA LYS A 407 25.32 23.51 -22.87
C LYS A 407 24.61 24.53 -21.98
N ALA A 408 24.05 24.08 -20.86
CA ALA A 408 23.41 24.96 -19.88
C ALA A 408 24.41 25.93 -19.25
N THR A 409 25.62 25.48 -18.90
CA THR A 409 26.65 26.38 -18.35
C THR A 409 27.01 27.51 -19.31
N LYS A 410 27.11 27.22 -20.61
CA LYS A 410 27.35 28.25 -21.64
C LYS A 410 26.21 29.26 -21.72
N GLN A 411 24.96 28.78 -21.76
CA GLN A 411 23.77 29.64 -21.82
C GLN A 411 23.67 30.55 -20.58
N VAL A 412 23.96 30.02 -19.39
CA VAL A 412 23.98 30.79 -18.14
C VAL A 412 25.03 31.89 -18.17
N ALA A 413 26.23 31.61 -18.71
CA ALA A 413 27.28 32.61 -18.86
C ALA A 413 26.85 33.75 -19.80
N GLU A 414 26.22 33.43 -20.93
CA GLU A 414 25.68 34.43 -21.88
C GLU A 414 24.59 35.31 -21.24
N ILE A 415 23.68 34.72 -20.45
CA ILE A 415 22.64 35.47 -19.72
C ILE A 415 23.26 36.39 -18.67
N ALA A 416 24.27 35.91 -17.92
CA ALA A 416 24.95 36.68 -16.89
C ALA A 416 25.69 37.89 -17.46
N GLU A 417 26.36 37.72 -18.61
CA GLU A 417 27.06 38.79 -19.33
C GLU A 417 26.08 39.83 -19.88
N ALA A 418 24.99 39.40 -20.54
CA ALA A 418 24.02 40.29 -21.14
C ALA A 418 23.22 41.13 -20.14
N GLN A 419 22.98 40.62 -18.92
CA GLN A 419 22.16 41.27 -17.89
C GLN A 419 23.00 41.86 -16.75
N GLY A 420 24.32 41.98 -16.92
CA GLY A 420 25.20 42.77 -16.06
C GLY A 420 25.41 42.24 -14.65
N TRP A 421 25.62 40.93 -14.46
CA TRP A 421 26.12 40.42 -13.17
C TRP A 421 27.55 40.93 -12.94
N GLN A 422 27.69 42.13 -12.36
CA GLN A 422 28.95 42.68 -11.86
C GLN A 422 29.02 42.47 -10.36
N THR A 423 29.51 41.30 -9.95
CA THR A 423 30.19 41.16 -8.66
C THR A 423 31.66 40.95 -8.97
N ASP A 424 32.59 41.62 -8.27
CA ASP A 424 34.05 41.46 -8.42
C ASP A 424 34.57 40.03 -8.09
N LYS A 425 33.65 39.10 -7.84
CA LYS A 425 33.88 37.66 -7.69
C LYS A 425 32.99 36.93 -8.69
N PRO A 426 33.51 35.95 -9.46
CA PRO A 426 32.67 35.10 -10.30
C PRO A 426 31.56 34.49 -9.45
N LEU A 427 30.39 34.22 -10.05
CA LEU A 427 29.28 33.50 -9.40
C LEU A 427 29.85 32.40 -8.48
N PRO A 428 29.69 32.49 -7.15
CA PRO A 428 30.20 31.49 -6.22
C PRO A 428 29.24 30.29 -6.25
N ILE A 429 29.00 29.75 -7.45
CA ILE A 429 28.24 28.51 -7.65
C ILE A 429 29.06 27.33 -7.10
N ARG A 430 30.38 27.48 -7.00
CA ARG A 430 31.30 26.43 -6.58
C ARG A 430 32.28 26.96 -5.55
N TYR A 431 31.84 27.11 -4.31
CA TYR A 431 32.79 27.19 -3.21
C TYR A 431 33.30 25.76 -2.95
N ARG A 432 34.48 25.45 -3.47
CA ARG A 432 35.26 24.34 -2.91
C ARG A 432 35.74 24.86 -1.57
N PRO A 433 35.38 24.24 -0.43
CA PRO A 433 36.02 24.62 0.83
C PRO A 433 37.52 24.61 0.58
N ALA A 434 38.20 25.71 0.89
CA ALA A 434 39.62 25.62 1.14
C ALA A 434 39.79 24.46 2.12
N ALA A 435 40.86 23.68 1.96
CA ALA A 435 41.22 22.65 2.92
C ALA A 435 41.67 23.28 4.27
N ASP A 436 40.92 24.26 4.79
CA ASP A 436 40.88 24.60 6.19
C ASP A 436 40.20 23.44 6.89
N GLN A 437 41.02 22.41 7.06
CA GLN A 437 40.96 21.47 8.15
C GLN A 437 41.04 22.27 9.46
N GLN A 438 39.97 22.95 9.86
CA GLN A 438 39.60 22.81 11.26
C GLN A 438 39.14 21.37 11.41
N LYS A 439 40.14 20.48 11.57
CA LYS A 439 40.01 19.31 12.42
C LYS A 439 39.59 19.85 13.78
N THR A 440 38.30 20.08 13.98
CA THR A 440 37.73 19.69 15.26
C THR A 440 37.96 18.19 15.28
N SER A 441 39.10 17.78 15.85
CA SER A 441 39.31 16.40 16.22
C SER A 441 38.01 15.97 16.88
N PRO A 442 37.33 14.89 16.42
CA PRO A 442 36.23 14.36 17.20
C PRO A 442 36.76 14.17 18.63
N PRO A 443 35.98 14.48 19.67
CA PRO A 443 36.39 14.19 21.03
C PRO A 443 36.96 12.78 21.03
N THR A 444 38.20 12.62 21.50
CA THR A 444 38.99 11.36 21.43
C THR A 444 38.37 10.21 22.23
N SER A 445 37.16 10.38 22.73
CA SER A 445 36.36 9.44 23.47
C SER A 445 35.40 8.72 22.51
N GLU A 446 35.74 7.49 22.13
CA GLU A 446 34.76 6.47 21.72
C GLU A 446 33.87 6.01 22.90
N GLY A 447 33.91 6.71 24.02
CA GLY A 447 33.15 6.38 25.21
C GLY A 447 31.65 6.40 24.93
N ILE A 448 30.96 5.46 25.57
CA ILE A 448 29.51 5.38 25.57
C ILE A 448 29.04 6.03 26.87
N ALA A 449 28.25 7.10 26.78
CA ALA A 449 27.58 7.67 27.95
C ALA A 449 26.56 6.67 28.48
N ILE A 450 26.45 6.51 29.80
CA ILE A 450 25.36 5.73 30.40
C ILE A 450 24.36 6.70 31.01
N ARG A 451 23.08 6.53 30.68
CA ARG A 451 21.96 7.28 31.26
C ARG A 451 20.88 6.31 31.72
N GLN A 452 20.16 6.68 32.76
CA GLN A 452 18.98 5.96 33.22
C GLN A 452 17.77 6.89 33.11
N ILE A 453 16.65 6.33 32.67
CA ILE A 453 15.35 7.01 32.63
C ILE A 453 14.31 6.16 33.37
N GLU A 454 13.40 6.83 34.06
CA GLU A 454 12.28 6.21 34.77
C GLU A 454 10.98 6.57 34.05
N LEU A 455 10.33 5.57 33.43
CA LEU A 455 9.11 5.77 32.65
C LEU A 455 7.90 6.20 33.50
N SER A 456 7.93 5.99 34.82
CA SER A 456 6.89 6.52 35.71
C SER A 456 7.02 8.03 36.00
N GLN A 457 8.10 8.69 35.55
CA GLN A 457 8.35 10.13 35.77
C GLN A 457 8.45 10.91 34.44
N PRO A 458 8.09 12.21 34.38
CA PRO A 458 8.24 13.01 33.16
C PRO A 458 9.65 12.96 32.58
N LEU A 459 9.77 12.74 31.27
CA LEU A 459 11.07 12.66 30.60
C LEU A 459 11.82 13.98 30.73
N GLN A 460 13.10 13.88 31.03
CA GLN A 460 14.02 15.02 31.01
C GLN A 460 14.94 14.90 29.79
N PRO A 461 15.38 16.03 29.21
CA PRO A 461 16.37 15.99 28.13
C PRO A 461 17.67 15.35 28.64
N LEU A 462 18.30 14.52 27.82
CA LEU A 462 19.59 13.94 28.16
C LEU A 462 20.69 14.94 27.81
N VAL A 463 21.26 15.58 28.84
CA VAL A 463 22.33 16.58 28.72
C VAL A 463 23.71 15.97 29.00
N ASP A 464 24.76 16.78 28.78
CA ASP A 464 26.18 16.43 28.98
C ASP A 464 26.63 15.21 28.15
N LEU A 465 26.13 15.10 26.92
CA LEU A 465 26.43 14.01 25.99
C LEU A 465 27.45 14.40 24.90
N GLU A 466 27.92 15.64 24.90
CA GLU A 466 28.80 16.23 23.88
C GLU A 466 30.20 15.59 23.81
N ALA A 467 30.61 14.90 24.88
CA ALA A 467 31.89 14.18 24.94
C ALA A 467 31.79 12.70 24.48
N TYR A 468 30.59 12.21 24.13
CA TYR A 468 30.32 10.80 23.88
C TYR A 468 29.67 10.58 22.52
N SER A 469 30.13 9.56 21.78
CA SER A 469 29.66 9.25 20.42
C SER A 469 28.33 8.49 20.40
N SER A 470 28.01 7.81 21.51
CA SER A 470 26.76 7.11 21.75
C SER A 470 26.36 7.18 23.22
N VAL A 471 25.07 6.97 23.47
CA VAL A 471 24.50 6.84 24.81
C VAL A 471 23.77 5.50 24.94
N ARG A 472 24.12 4.73 25.97
CA ARG A 472 23.35 3.58 26.43
C ARG A 472 22.33 4.05 27.45
N ILE A 473 21.06 3.88 27.11
CA ILE A 473 19.93 4.32 27.95
C ILE A 473 19.35 3.09 28.62
N PHE A 474 19.41 3.04 29.94
CA PHE A 474 18.67 2.07 30.75
C PHE A 474 17.31 2.63 31.09
N VAL A 475 16.28 1.85 30.82
CA VAL A 475 14.89 2.23 31.03
C VAL A 475 14.36 1.41 32.19
N SER A 476 13.84 2.09 33.21
CA SER A 476 13.11 1.45 34.30
C SER A 476 11.64 1.87 34.31
N TRP A 477 10.81 1.03 34.90
CA TRP A 477 9.41 1.31 35.18
C TRP A 477 9.12 0.91 36.63
N HIS A 478 8.72 1.88 37.46
CA HIS A 478 8.60 1.75 38.93
C HIS A 478 9.83 1.10 39.56
N ASN A 479 11.02 1.60 39.23
CA ASN A 479 12.31 1.07 39.68
C ASN A 479 12.61 -0.40 39.27
N SER A 480 11.79 -1.00 38.39
CA SER A 480 12.05 -2.32 37.82
C SER A 480 12.70 -2.18 36.43
N PRO A 481 13.70 -3.00 36.08
CA PRO A 481 14.33 -2.94 34.76
C PRO A 481 13.31 -3.20 33.64
N PHE A 482 13.11 -2.24 32.75
CA PHE A 482 12.21 -2.34 31.60
C PHE A 482 12.97 -2.75 30.32
N GLY A 483 14.19 -2.22 30.15
CA GLY A 483 15.10 -2.59 29.07
C GLY A 483 16.28 -1.63 28.94
N SER A 484 17.07 -1.80 27.89
CA SER A 484 18.05 -0.79 27.48
C SER A 484 18.22 -0.77 25.96
N PHE A 485 18.70 0.35 25.44
CA PHE A 485 19.09 0.49 24.04
C PHE A 485 20.25 1.47 23.89
N ASP A 486 20.99 1.32 22.80
CA ASP A 486 22.08 2.21 22.43
C ASP A 486 21.60 3.17 21.35
N TYR A 487 21.91 4.45 21.52
CA TYR A 487 21.61 5.49 20.56
C TYR A 487 22.90 6.24 20.19
N THR A 488 23.22 6.27 18.90
CA THR A 488 24.30 7.10 18.38
C THR A 488 23.84 8.54 18.36
N ASN A 489 24.14 9.27 19.44
CA ASN A 489 23.76 10.66 19.65
C ASN A 489 24.64 11.65 18.87
N GLN A 490 25.69 11.17 18.19
CA GLN A 490 26.59 11.99 17.38
C GLN A 490 27.21 13.16 18.17
N TYR A 491 27.56 12.94 19.44
CA TYR A 491 28.09 13.97 20.34
C TYR A 491 27.08 15.11 20.63
N ARG A 492 25.79 14.79 20.73
CA ARG A 492 24.71 15.75 21.02
C ARG A 492 23.84 15.33 22.20
N ASN A 493 23.24 16.32 22.85
CA ASN A 493 22.18 16.11 23.84
C ASN A 493 20.91 15.61 23.16
N VAL A 494 20.08 14.83 23.87
CA VAL A 494 18.86 14.25 23.30
C VAL A 494 17.63 14.98 23.88
N PRO A 495 16.87 15.76 23.08
CA PRO A 495 15.68 16.44 23.57
C PRO A 495 14.58 15.44 23.91
N VAL A 496 13.61 15.87 24.73
CA VAL A 496 12.49 15.03 25.20
C VAL A 496 11.69 14.45 24.03
N THR A 497 11.43 15.24 22.99
CA THR A 497 10.70 14.83 21.78
C THR A 497 11.42 13.71 21.03
N ALA A 498 12.74 13.82 20.86
CA ALA A 498 13.56 12.78 20.25
C ALA A 498 13.64 11.53 21.13
N LEU A 499 13.77 11.68 22.46
CA LEU A 499 13.79 10.57 23.40
C LEU A 499 12.45 9.80 23.41
N ALA A 500 11.32 10.50 23.43
CA ALA A 500 9.98 9.91 23.33
C ALA A 500 9.82 9.11 22.03
N ARG A 501 10.31 9.65 20.90
CA ARG A 501 10.33 8.95 19.62
C ARG A 501 11.17 7.67 19.68
N LEU A 502 12.40 7.74 20.20
CA LEU A 502 13.29 6.59 20.32
C LEU A 502 12.70 5.49 21.21
N LEU A 503 12.04 5.86 22.32
CA LEU A 503 11.36 4.92 23.19
C LEU A 503 10.21 4.22 22.49
N MET A 504 9.39 4.97 21.75
CA MET A 504 8.30 4.43 20.94
C MET A 504 8.84 3.45 19.88
N GLU A 505 9.85 3.84 19.11
CA GLU A 505 10.46 2.99 18.09
C GLU A 505 11.10 1.72 18.67
N THR A 506 11.71 1.82 19.86
CA THR A 506 12.43 0.70 20.48
C THR A 506 11.50 -0.29 21.17
N TYR A 507 10.52 0.20 21.93
CA TYR A 507 9.69 -0.63 22.81
C TYR A 507 8.28 -0.86 22.26
N SER A 508 7.82 -0.04 21.30
CA SER A 508 6.57 -0.19 20.54
C SER A 508 5.40 -0.67 21.42
N SER A 509 4.89 -1.88 21.17
CA SER A 509 3.74 -2.47 21.87
C SER A 509 3.94 -2.66 23.38
N LYS A 510 5.19 -2.79 23.86
CA LYS A 510 5.48 -2.94 25.30
C LYS A 510 5.14 -1.68 26.11
N LEU A 511 5.08 -0.51 25.47
CA LEU A 511 4.70 0.73 26.14
C LEU A 511 3.19 0.79 26.45
N LEU A 512 2.37 -0.04 25.81
CA LEU A 512 0.93 -0.09 26.05
C LEU A 512 0.55 -0.96 27.26
N ASP A 513 1.41 -1.91 27.63
CA ASP A 513 1.30 -2.65 28.89
C ASP A 513 2.69 -2.77 29.52
N PRO A 514 3.22 -1.69 30.13
CA PRO A 514 4.53 -1.72 30.75
C PRO A 514 4.66 -2.76 31.87
N ALA A 515 3.52 -3.16 32.45
CA ALA A 515 3.42 -4.15 33.51
C ALA A 515 3.51 -5.60 33.02
N GLY A 516 3.28 -5.85 31.73
CA GLY A 516 3.25 -7.17 31.13
C GLY A 516 2.22 -8.12 31.76
N ARG A 517 1.10 -7.58 32.24
CA ARG A 517 0.08 -8.34 33.01
C ARG A 517 -1.05 -8.87 32.12
N SER A 518 -1.16 -8.41 30.87
CA SER A 518 -2.30 -8.67 29.99
C SER A 518 -1.90 -9.40 28.69
N ASN A 519 -2.84 -10.14 28.09
CA ASN A 519 -2.67 -10.66 26.72
C ASN A 519 -2.70 -9.49 25.72
N TRP A 520 -1.86 -9.55 24.69
CA TRP A 520 -1.76 -8.51 23.65
C TRP A 520 -3.08 -8.28 22.91
N ASP A 521 -3.85 -9.34 22.64
CA ASP A 521 -5.17 -9.20 21.97
C ASP A 521 -6.14 -8.34 22.80
N MET A 522 -6.07 -8.45 24.13
CA MET A 522 -6.89 -7.66 25.03
C MET A 522 -6.42 -6.21 25.11
N VAL A 523 -5.10 -5.99 25.16
CA VAL A 523 -4.51 -4.63 25.11
C VAL A 523 -4.89 -3.93 23.81
N TRP A 524 -4.79 -4.64 22.70
CA TRP A 524 -5.16 -4.14 21.38
C TRP A 524 -6.67 -3.85 21.27
N ALA A 525 -7.53 -4.78 21.68
CA ALA A 525 -8.98 -4.59 21.66
C ALA A 525 -9.42 -3.39 22.50
N ASN A 526 -8.89 -3.25 23.72
CA ASN A 526 -9.16 -2.10 24.58
C ASN A 526 -8.67 -0.80 23.95
N ALA A 527 -7.48 -0.81 23.35
CA ALA A 527 -6.94 0.36 22.64
C ALA A 527 -7.83 0.80 21.48
N MET A 528 -8.30 -0.16 20.68
CA MET A 528 -9.20 0.10 19.55
C MET A 528 -10.54 0.66 20.02
N GLN A 529 -11.10 0.10 21.08
CA GLN A 529 -12.35 0.58 21.66
C GLN A 529 -12.22 2.01 22.20
N ALA A 530 -11.12 2.32 22.89
CA ALA A 530 -10.87 3.64 23.46
C ALA A 530 -10.69 4.73 22.38
N ILE A 531 -9.94 4.40 21.31
CA ILE A 531 -9.78 5.26 20.12
C ILE A 531 -11.12 5.46 19.43
N ALA A 532 -11.86 4.38 19.17
CA ALA A 532 -13.14 4.43 18.49
C ALA A 532 -14.15 5.30 19.24
N HIS A 533 -14.22 5.13 20.56
CA HIS A 533 -15.09 5.92 21.42
C HIS A 533 -14.71 7.42 21.42
N THR A 534 -13.43 7.73 21.61
CA THR A 534 -12.99 9.12 21.85
C THR A 534 -13.02 9.98 20.60
N TYR A 535 -12.66 9.40 19.45
CA TYR A 535 -12.71 10.12 18.17
C TYR A 535 -14.03 9.92 17.44
N HIS A 536 -15.05 9.39 18.12
CA HIS A 536 -16.36 9.08 17.54
C HIS A 536 -16.26 8.30 16.22
N LEU A 537 -15.25 7.45 16.09
CA LEU A 537 -15.10 6.52 14.97
C LEU A 537 -16.12 5.43 15.21
N SER A 538 -17.36 5.70 14.79
CA SER A 538 -18.50 4.86 15.13
C SER A 538 -18.22 3.41 14.72
N ALA A 539 -18.40 2.49 15.65
CA ALA A 539 -18.54 1.07 15.36
C ALA A 539 -20.02 0.66 15.33
N SER A 540 -20.94 1.63 15.21
CA SER A 540 -22.32 1.47 15.65
C SER A 540 -23.35 2.02 14.65
N GLN A 541 -23.46 1.34 13.52
CA GLN A 541 -24.74 1.00 12.85
C GLN A 541 -24.58 -0.46 12.36
N PRO A 542 -25.67 -1.24 12.20
CA PRO A 542 -25.54 -2.58 11.66
C PRO A 542 -24.80 -2.46 10.34
N ARG A 543 -23.74 -3.25 10.15
CA ARG A 543 -23.18 -3.47 8.81
C ARG A 543 -24.38 -3.65 7.87
N PRO A 544 -24.39 -3.04 6.67
CA PRO A 544 -25.45 -3.31 5.71
C PRO A 544 -25.64 -4.82 5.72
N SER A 545 -26.85 -5.25 6.05
CA SER A 545 -27.18 -6.65 6.18
C SER A 545 -27.83 -7.06 4.89
N LEU A 546 -27.38 -8.15 4.30
CA LEU A 546 -28.06 -8.74 3.17
C LEU A 546 -29.53 -8.97 3.57
N PRO A 547 -30.54 -8.46 2.84
CA PRO A 547 -31.94 -8.62 3.24
C PRO A 547 -32.31 -10.09 3.42
N ASP A 548 -33.04 -10.45 4.48
CA ASP A 548 -33.39 -11.85 4.79
C ASP A 548 -34.20 -12.54 3.68
N ALA A 549 -34.81 -11.76 2.78
CA ALA A 549 -35.55 -12.27 1.63
C ALA A 549 -34.66 -12.81 0.49
N VAL A 550 -33.34 -12.59 0.53
CA VAL A 550 -32.42 -13.05 -0.53
C VAL A 550 -32.34 -14.58 -0.49
N PRO A 551 -32.75 -15.29 -1.56
CA PRO A 551 -32.72 -16.75 -1.62
C PRO A 551 -31.30 -17.26 -1.82
N VAL A 552 -31.00 -18.39 -1.17
CA VAL A 552 -29.67 -19.00 -1.18
C VAL A 552 -29.78 -20.47 -1.59
N SER A 553 -28.93 -20.93 -2.50
CA SER A 553 -28.83 -22.35 -2.84
C SER A 553 -27.46 -22.90 -2.41
N VAL A 554 -27.46 -23.95 -1.58
CA VAL A 554 -26.26 -24.67 -1.16
C VAL A 554 -26.10 -25.91 -2.04
N VAL A 555 -25.02 -25.96 -2.81
CA VAL A 555 -24.69 -27.06 -3.72
C VAL A 555 -23.64 -27.96 -3.09
N VAL A 556 -23.98 -29.24 -2.92
CA VAL A 556 -23.11 -30.29 -2.38
C VAL A 556 -22.86 -31.33 -3.47
N ALA A 557 -21.61 -31.45 -3.92
CA ALA A 557 -21.24 -32.50 -4.87
C ALA A 557 -20.78 -33.75 -4.11
N THR A 558 -21.29 -34.91 -4.49
CA THR A 558 -20.97 -36.20 -3.86
C THR A 558 -20.56 -37.26 -4.88
N PHE A 559 -19.65 -38.14 -4.48
CA PHE A 559 -19.22 -39.30 -5.26
C PHE A 559 -19.04 -40.51 -4.33
N ASP A 560 -20.04 -41.39 -4.28
CA ASP A 560 -20.02 -42.66 -3.53
C ASP A 560 -19.62 -42.53 -2.04
N ARG A 561 -20.08 -41.47 -1.35
CA ARG A 561 -19.82 -41.23 0.08
C ARG A 561 -21.10 -41.02 0.90
N PRO A 562 -21.93 -42.06 1.06
CA PRO A 562 -23.23 -41.94 1.71
C PRO A 562 -23.15 -41.44 3.17
N ASP A 563 -22.16 -41.90 3.95
CA ASP A 563 -22.04 -41.54 5.37
C ASP A 563 -21.58 -40.09 5.57
N ASP A 564 -20.59 -39.64 4.78
CA ASP A 564 -20.11 -38.25 4.83
C ASP A 564 -21.22 -37.30 4.37
N LEU A 565 -21.88 -37.61 3.25
CA LEU A 565 -23.04 -36.84 2.76
C LEU A 565 -24.15 -36.73 3.81
N ARG A 566 -24.54 -37.85 4.43
CA ARG A 566 -25.57 -37.85 5.49
C ARG A 566 -25.18 -36.91 6.63
N ASN A 567 -23.93 -36.98 7.08
CA ASN A 567 -23.41 -36.12 8.14
C ASN A 567 -23.38 -34.63 7.72
N CYS A 568 -22.95 -34.32 6.50
CA CYS A 568 -22.98 -32.97 5.94
C CYS A 568 -24.42 -32.41 5.90
N LEU A 569 -25.38 -33.19 5.39
CA LEU A 569 -26.79 -32.79 5.32
C LEU A 569 -27.41 -32.55 6.69
N HIS A 570 -27.05 -33.32 7.72
CA HIS A 570 -27.49 -33.04 9.10
C HIS A 570 -27.04 -31.65 9.60
N HIS A 571 -25.83 -31.21 9.24
CA HIS A 571 -25.33 -29.88 9.65
C HIS A 571 -25.88 -28.75 8.78
N LEU A 572 -26.09 -28.99 7.49
CA LEU A 572 -26.69 -28.01 6.57
C LEU A 572 -28.17 -27.75 6.87
N THR A 573 -28.94 -28.80 7.21
CA THR A 573 -30.35 -28.65 7.61
C THR A 573 -30.53 -28.04 9.00
N ALA A 574 -29.48 -28.04 9.83
CA ALA A 574 -29.46 -27.45 11.16
C ALA A 574 -28.97 -25.98 11.20
N GLN A 575 -28.78 -25.33 10.04
CA GLN A 575 -28.37 -23.92 9.99
C GLN A 575 -29.42 -23.00 10.63
N GLN A 576 -28.95 -22.05 11.44
CA GLN A 576 -29.78 -21.07 12.14
C GLN A 576 -29.95 -19.83 11.26
N THR A 577 -31.05 -19.79 10.52
CA THR A 577 -31.35 -18.69 9.58
C THR A 577 -32.85 -18.60 9.31
N ASN A 578 -33.30 -17.40 8.98
CA ASN A 578 -34.67 -17.13 8.55
C ASN A 578 -34.79 -16.98 7.01
N ARG A 579 -33.68 -17.16 6.29
CA ARG A 579 -33.61 -16.99 4.83
C ARG A 579 -34.23 -18.18 4.09
N PRO A 580 -34.78 -17.98 2.88
CA PRO A 580 -35.17 -19.10 2.03
C PRO A 580 -33.91 -19.82 1.52
N ILE A 581 -33.74 -21.07 1.94
CA ILE A 581 -32.62 -21.93 1.52
C ILE A 581 -33.12 -23.09 0.68
N GLU A 582 -32.40 -23.35 -0.41
CA GLU A 582 -32.45 -24.56 -1.20
C GLU A 582 -31.16 -25.35 -1.00
N ILE A 583 -31.23 -26.65 -0.70
CA ILE A 583 -30.06 -27.53 -0.67
C ILE A 583 -30.13 -28.46 -1.88
N VAL A 584 -29.10 -28.42 -2.72
CA VAL A 584 -28.98 -29.21 -3.95
C VAL A 584 -27.83 -30.19 -3.82
N VAL A 585 -28.13 -31.48 -3.75
CA VAL A 585 -27.15 -32.55 -3.78
C VAL A 585 -26.97 -33.01 -5.22
N VAL A 586 -25.72 -32.98 -5.71
CA VAL A 586 -25.38 -33.44 -7.04
C VAL A 586 -24.67 -34.79 -6.95
N ASP A 587 -25.36 -35.85 -7.39
CA ASP A 587 -24.79 -37.18 -7.51
C ASP A 587 -23.92 -37.27 -8.77
N ASN A 588 -22.60 -37.33 -8.58
CA ASN A 588 -21.65 -37.45 -9.67
C ASN A 588 -21.30 -38.91 -10.03
N HIS A 589 -22.05 -39.87 -9.48
CA HIS A 589 -22.06 -41.26 -9.92
C HIS A 589 -23.46 -41.92 -9.76
N PRO A 590 -24.49 -41.45 -10.49
CA PRO A 590 -25.87 -41.96 -10.32
C PRO A 590 -26.02 -43.48 -10.51
N ALA A 591 -25.14 -44.08 -11.31
CA ALA A 591 -25.12 -45.52 -11.54
C ALA A 591 -24.81 -46.37 -10.29
N SER A 592 -24.22 -45.80 -9.24
CA SER A 592 -23.96 -46.52 -7.98
C SER A 592 -25.23 -46.73 -7.15
N GLY A 593 -26.22 -45.85 -7.30
CA GLY A 593 -27.46 -45.87 -6.53
C GLY A 593 -27.27 -45.59 -5.03
N LEU A 594 -26.11 -45.09 -4.60
CA LEU A 594 -25.78 -44.87 -3.18
C LEU A 594 -26.34 -43.55 -2.63
N THR A 595 -26.45 -42.52 -3.47
CA THR A 595 -26.89 -41.17 -3.06
C THR A 595 -28.40 -41.04 -2.84
N PRO A 596 -29.28 -41.58 -3.72
CA PRO A 596 -30.73 -41.38 -3.60
C PRO A 596 -31.33 -41.80 -2.24
N PRO A 597 -30.94 -42.96 -1.63
CA PRO A 597 -31.43 -43.32 -0.31
C PRO A 597 -31.08 -42.31 0.79
N ILE A 598 -29.93 -41.65 0.69
CA ILE A 598 -29.51 -40.64 1.67
C ILE A 598 -30.35 -39.39 1.53
N VAL A 599 -30.56 -38.90 0.31
CA VAL A 599 -31.34 -37.68 0.07
C VAL A 599 -32.81 -37.84 0.46
N GLN A 600 -33.37 -39.05 0.32
CA GLN A 600 -34.75 -39.37 0.76
C GLN A 600 -34.97 -39.16 2.27
N ASP A 601 -33.92 -39.26 3.09
CA ASP A 601 -34.01 -39.05 4.53
C ASP A 601 -34.07 -37.56 4.92
N PHE A 602 -33.85 -36.64 3.97
CA PHE A 602 -33.83 -35.20 4.21
C PHE A 602 -34.90 -34.49 3.35
N PRO A 603 -36.13 -34.33 3.86
CA PRO A 603 -37.19 -33.65 3.13
C PRO A 603 -36.80 -32.20 2.84
N GLY A 604 -36.90 -31.78 1.59
CA GLY A 604 -36.53 -30.43 1.13
C GLY A 604 -35.16 -30.34 0.43
N VAL A 605 -34.38 -31.42 0.44
CA VAL A 605 -33.14 -31.51 -0.36
C VAL A 605 -33.47 -31.95 -1.79
N VAL A 606 -32.93 -31.24 -2.78
CA VAL A 606 -33.09 -31.54 -4.21
C VAL A 606 -31.94 -32.42 -4.68
N LEU A 607 -32.26 -33.54 -5.32
CA LEU A 607 -31.26 -34.39 -5.98
C LEU A 607 -31.13 -34.00 -7.45
N VAL A 608 -29.89 -33.79 -7.90
CA VAL A 608 -29.52 -33.60 -9.30
C VAL A 608 -28.52 -34.69 -9.70
N GLU A 609 -28.72 -35.28 -10.86
CA GLU A 609 -27.84 -36.31 -11.40
C GLU A 609 -26.89 -35.71 -12.44
N GLU A 610 -25.58 -35.97 -12.31
CA GLU A 610 -24.58 -35.61 -13.33
C GLU A 610 -23.66 -36.80 -13.61
N ALA A 611 -23.92 -37.49 -14.71
CA ALA A 611 -23.20 -38.70 -15.08
C ALA A 611 -21.76 -38.42 -15.57
N ARG A 612 -21.44 -37.18 -16.00
CA ARG A 612 -20.08 -36.81 -16.42
C ARG A 612 -19.22 -36.60 -15.18
N GLN A 613 -18.32 -37.54 -14.92
CA GLN A 613 -17.49 -37.49 -13.72
C GLN A 613 -16.51 -36.33 -13.74
N GLY A 614 -16.51 -35.55 -12.66
CA GLY A 614 -15.64 -34.40 -12.43
C GLY A 614 -16.32 -33.40 -11.50
N LEU A 615 -15.59 -32.88 -10.52
CA LEU A 615 -16.14 -31.96 -9.53
C LEU A 615 -16.68 -30.67 -10.15
N ALA A 616 -16.02 -30.16 -11.20
CA ALA A 616 -16.50 -29.02 -11.97
C ALA A 616 -17.83 -29.32 -12.68
N TYR A 617 -18.00 -30.52 -13.28
CA TYR A 617 -19.28 -30.91 -13.87
C TYR A 617 -20.39 -30.96 -12.80
N ALA A 618 -20.11 -31.61 -11.67
CA ALA A 618 -21.07 -31.73 -10.58
C ALA A 618 -21.49 -30.35 -10.05
N ARG A 619 -20.54 -29.47 -9.72
CA ARG A 619 -20.84 -28.11 -9.24
C ARG A 619 -21.57 -27.28 -10.29
N ASN A 620 -21.16 -27.35 -11.56
CA ASN A 620 -21.84 -26.65 -12.65
C ASN A 620 -23.29 -27.11 -12.82
N ALA A 621 -23.56 -28.42 -12.79
CA ALA A 621 -24.92 -28.96 -12.85
C ALA A 621 -25.76 -28.47 -11.66
N GLY A 622 -25.19 -28.46 -10.45
CA GLY A 622 -25.85 -27.93 -9.26
C GLY A 622 -26.13 -26.43 -9.36
N PHE A 623 -25.17 -25.62 -9.82
CA PHE A 623 -25.36 -24.18 -10.03
C PHE A 623 -26.47 -23.89 -11.04
N VAL A 624 -26.49 -24.61 -12.17
CA VAL A 624 -27.53 -24.45 -13.20
C VAL A 624 -28.91 -24.89 -12.69
N ALA A 625 -28.97 -25.90 -11.82
CA ALA A 625 -30.23 -26.38 -11.25
C ALA A 625 -30.79 -25.49 -10.11
N SER A 626 -29.93 -24.65 -9.52
CA SER A 626 -30.21 -23.82 -8.36
C SER A 626 -31.02 -22.56 -8.70
N SER A 627 -31.77 -22.05 -7.72
CA SER A 627 -32.66 -20.88 -7.86
C SER A 627 -32.27 -19.67 -7.02
N GLY A 628 -31.26 -19.79 -6.16
CA GLY A 628 -30.79 -18.73 -5.27
C GLY A 628 -30.08 -17.58 -5.99
N ASP A 629 -30.17 -16.39 -5.40
CA ASP A 629 -29.41 -15.20 -5.83
C ASP A 629 -27.95 -15.26 -5.34
N ILE A 630 -27.71 -16.10 -4.32
CA ILE A 630 -26.38 -16.50 -3.86
C ILE A 630 -26.28 -18.02 -3.93
N LEU A 631 -25.21 -18.50 -4.55
CA LEU A 631 -24.87 -19.92 -4.64
C LEU A 631 -23.72 -20.22 -3.69
N ILE A 632 -23.84 -21.28 -2.90
CA ILE A 632 -22.78 -21.75 -2.01
C ILE A 632 -22.31 -23.09 -2.53
N ALA A 633 -21.00 -23.28 -2.66
CA ALA A 633 -20.40 -24.58 -2.91
C ALA A 633 -19.78 -25.09 -1.62
N THR A 634 -20.03 -26.38 -1.33
CA THR A 634 -19.35 -27.11 -0.28
C THR A 634 -19.22 -28.58 -0.65
N ASP A 635 -18.43 -29.33 0.13
CA ASP A 635 -18.11 -30.73 -0.16
C ASP A 635 -18.91 -31.68 0.76
N ASP A 636 -19.03 -32.95 0.37
CA ASP A 636 -19.75 -33.96 1.17
C ASP A 636 -19.02 -34.35 2.47
N ASP A 637 -17.72 -34.11 2.56
CA ASP A 637 -16.85 -34.46 3.69
C ASP A 637 -16.56 -33.28 4.65
N VAL A 638 -17.45 -32.26 4.67
CA VAL A 638 -17.39 -31.15 5.62
C VAL A 638 -18.46 -31.19 6.72
N THR A 639 -18.19 -30.50 7.82
CA THR A 639 -19.20 -30.13 8.82
C THR A 639 -19.14 -28.62 9.09
N VAL A 640 -20.31 -28.02 9.26
CA VAL A 640 -20.49 -26.57 9.39
C VAL A 640 -21.05 -26.21 10.77
N PRO A 641 -20.60 -25.13 11.41
CA PRO A 641 -21.28 -24.55 12.57
C PRO A 641 -22.71 -24.09 12.26
N PRO A 642 -23.62 -24.01 13.25
CA PRO A 642 -25.01 -23.59 13.01
C PRO A 642 -25.17 -22.16 12.47
N ASP A 643 -24.19 -21.27 12.66
CA ASP A 643 -24.20 -19.88 12.21
C ASP A 643 -23.31 -19.63 10.97
N TRP A 644 -22.77 -20.70 10.38
CA TRP A 644 -21.85 -20.65 9.25
C TRP A 644 -22.43 -19.89 8.06
N LEU A 645 -23.68 -20.19 7.70
CA LEU A 645 -24.36 -19.59 6.56
C LEU A 645 -24.38 -18.05 6.66
N GLU A 646 -24.87 -17.50 7.77
CA GLU A 646 -24.99 -16.05 7.92
C GLU A 646 -23.62 -15.36 7.91
N LYS A 647 -22.57 -15.99 8.45
CA LYS A 647 -21.21 -15.46 8.39
C LYS A 647 -20.68 -15.40 6.95
N LEU A 648 -20.94 -16.43 6.15
CA LEU A 648 -20.53 -16.49 4.74
C LEU A 648 -21.33 -15.50 3.87
N LEU A 649 -22.59 -15.24 4.22
CA LEU A 649 -23.47 -14.32 3.48
C LEU A 649 -23.22 -12.84 3.81
N LYS A 650 -22.74 -12.55 5.02
CA LYS A 650 -22.59 -11.18 5.56
C LYS A 650 -21.87 -10.20 4.61
N PRO A 651 -20.79 -10.55 3.89
CA PRO A 651 -20.12 -9.61 2.99
C PRO A 651 -20.94 -9.27 1.73
N PHE A 652 -21.90 -10.09 1.30
CA PHE A 652 -22.70 -9.83 0.08
C PHE A 652 -23.66 -8.66 0.19
N ALA A 653 -23.80 -8.06 1.37
CA ALA A 653 -24.45 -6.77 1.51
C ALA A 653 -23.79 -5.67 0.66
N ARG A 654 -22.50 -5.85 0.33
CA ARG A 654 -21.77 -5.04 -0.65
C ARG A 654 -21.95 -5.59 -2.06
N ALA A 655 -22.34 -4.72 -2.99
CA ALA A 655 -22.58 -5.10 -4.39
C ALA A 655 -21.29 -5.49 -5.14
N ASP A 656 -20.13 -4.95 -4.76
CA ASP A 656 -18.83 -5.26 -5.38
C ASP A 656 -18.27 -6.64 -5.01
N VAL A 657 -18.75 -7.22 -3.91
CA VAL A 657 -18.37 -8.56 -3.46
C VAL A 657 -19.12 -9.60 -4.31
N MET A 658 -18.35 -10.34 -5.12
CA MET A 658 -18.86 -11.41 -5.98
C MET A 658 -18.58 -12.80 -5.43
N ILE A 659 -17.52 -12.94 -4.63
CA ILE A 659 -17.11 -14.20 -4.02
C ILE A 659 -16.80 -13.96 -2.54
N VAL A 660 -17.30 -14.84 -1.68
CA VAL A 660 -16.88 -14.92 -0.29
C VAL A 660 -16.32 -16.31 -0.06
N THR A 661 -15.14 -16.39 0.53
CA THR A 661 -14.53 -17.66 0.94
C THR A 661 -14.39 -17.69 2.45
N GLY A 662 -14.46 -18.89 3.01
CA GLY A 662 -14.31 -19.11 4.44
C GLY A 662 -13.11 -20.01 4.78
N ASN A 663 -12.83 -20.17 6.06
CA ASN A 663 -11.72 -21.02 6.50
C ASN A 663 -12.06 -22.51 6.36
N VAL A 664 -11.08 -23.33 6.04
CA VAL A 664 -11.24 -24.79 5.96
C VAL A 664 -10.26 -25.41 6.94
N LEU A 665 -10.80 -25.89 8.06
CA LEU A 665 -10.02 -26.39 9.18
C LEU A 665 -9.98 -27.92 9.18
N PRO A 666 -8.86 -28.54 9.62
CA PRO A 666 -8.80 -29.99 9.77
C PRO A 666 -9.76 -30.46 10.87
N LEU A 667 -10.65 -31.40 10.56
CA LEU A 667 -11.46 -32.07 11.60
C LEU A 667 -10.59 -32.92 12.54
N GLU A 668 -9.55 -33.55 12.00
CA GLU A 668 -8.68 -34.50 12.72
C GLU A 668 -7.22 -34.37 12.28
N LEU A 669 -6.28 -34.47 13.23
CA LEU A 669 -4.82 -34.51 13.01
C LEU A 669 -4.14 -35.65 13.79
N GLU A 670 -4.84 -36.78 13.93
CA GLU A 670 -4.41 -37.92 14.76
C GLU A 670 -3.20 -38.66 14.22
N ASN A 671 -2.94 -38.63 12.91
CA ASN A 671 -1.84 -39.34 12.28
C ASN A 671 -0.91 -38.46 11.44
N GLN A 672 0.29 -39.00 11.18
CA GLN A 672 1.36 -38.31 10.45
C GLN A 672 0.99 -37.85 9.04
N TYR A 673 0.02 -38.48 8.37
CA TYR A 673 -0.38 -38.10 7.01
C TYR A 673 -1.29 -36.87 7.01
N GLN A 674 -2.16 -36.76 8.01
CA GLN A 674 -3.01 -35.59 8.22
C GLN A 674 -2.14 -34.38 8.59
N GLN A 675 -1.16 -34.57 9.47
CA GLN A 675 -0.17 -33.54 9.85
C GLN A 675 0.73 -33.14 8.66
N ALA A 676 1.16 -34.10 7.83
CA ALA A 676 1.95 -33.81 6.64
C ALA A 676 1.19 -32.96 5.60
N PHE A 677 -0.14 -33.12 5.51
CA PHE A 677 -0.98 -32.27 4.65
C PHE A 677 -1.09 -30.83 5.17
N GLU A 678 -1.20 -30.65 6.49
CA GLU A 678 -1.16 -29.29 7.08
C GLU A 678 0.22 -28.64 6.87
N ASN A 679 1.31 -29.40 7.04
CA ASN A 679 2.67 -28.93 6.76
C ASN A 679 2.91 -28.60 5.28
N TYR A 680 2.15 -29.22 4.36
CA TYR A 680 2.17 -28.86 2.93
C TYR A 680 1.54 -27.48 2.68
N GLY A 681 0.66 -27.02 3.56
CA GLY A 681 -0.05 -25.75 3.48
C GLY A 681 -1.56 -25.86 3.74
N GLY A 682 -2.09 -27.08 3.90
CA GLY A 682 -3.49 -27.33 4.24
C GLY A 682 -4.51 -26.66 3.30
N LEU A 683 -5.77 -26.64 3.73
CA LEU A 683 -6.83 -25.85 3.09
C LEU A 683 -7.10 -24.52 3.80
N GLY A 684 -6.68 -24.38 5.06
CA GLY A 684 -6.83 -23.15 5.83
C GLY A 684 -5.97 -22.00 5.29
N ARG A 685 -6.43 -20.76 5.48
CA ARG A 685 -5.74 -19.54 4.99
C ARG A 685 -5.46 -18.51 6.09
N GLY A 686 -5.46 -18.96 7.34
CA GLY A 686 -5.22 -18.13 8.52
C GLY A 686 -6.51 -17.73 9.22
N PHE A 687 -6.38 -16.85 10.21
CA PHE A 687 -7.51 -16.38 11.03
C PHE A 687 -7.77 -14.88 10.86
N GLU A 688 -7.01 -14.23 9.98
CA GLU A 688 -7.18 -12.81 9.66
C GLU A 688 -8.07 -12.64 8.43
N PRO A 689 -9.11 -11.81 8.49
CA PRO A 689 -9.90 -11.47 7.32
C PRO A 689 -9.04 -10.67 6.33
N PHE A 690 -9.27 -10.87 5.04
CA PHE A 690 -8.65 -10.06 4.00
C PHE A 690 -9.55 -9.99 2.76
N GLU A 691 -9.35 -8.96 1.95
CA GLU A 691 -10.06 -8.79 0.68
C GLU A 691 -9.06 -8.60 -0.46
N VAL A 692 -9.42 -9.11 -1.63
CA VAL A 692 -8.66 -8.92 -2.86
C VAL A 692 -9.59 -8.52 -4.00
N ASN A 693 -9.08 -7.72 -4.93
CA ASN A 693 -9.81 -7.27 -6.11
C ASN A 693 -8.84 -7.08 -7.30
N GLY A 694 -9.24 -6.32 -8.31
CA GLY A 694 -8.39 -6.01 -9.46
C GLY A 694 -7.05 -5.36 -9.12
N SER A 695 -6.99 -4.48 -8.11
CA SER A 695 -5.72 -3.86 -7.72
C SER A 695 -4.76 -4.89 -7.12
N TRP A 696 -5.27 -5.89 -6.39
CA TRP A 696 -4.45 -6.98 -5.88
C TRP A 696 -3.88 -7.85 -7.00
N TYR A 697 -4.65 -8.10 -8.05
CA TYR A 697 -4.17 -8.79 -9.25
C TYR A 697 -2.97 -8.06 -9.89
N ASP A 698 -3.00 -6.72 -9.89
CA ASP A 698 -1.97 -5.86 -10.47
C ASP A 698 -0.69 -5.77 -9.62
N LEU A 699 -0.74 -6.11 -8.33
CA LEU A 699 0.45 -6.20 -7.46
C LEU A 699 1.44 -7.31 -7.88
N PHE A 700 1.03 -8.22 -8.76
CA PHE A 700 1.86 -9.33 -9.24
C PHE A 700 2.19 -9.19 -10.74
N PRO A 701 2.94 -8.15 -11.16
CA PRO A 701 3.22 -7.92 -12.59
C PRO A 701 4.13 -8.97 -13.21
N HIS A 702 4.84 -9.76 -12.39
CA HIS A 702 5.89 -10.69 -12.83
C HIS A 702 5.72 -12.13 -12.34
N LYS A 703 4.64 -12.40 -11.61
CA LYS A 703 4.32 -13.72 -11.04
C LYS A 703 2.81 -13.91 -11.13
N PRO A 704 2.29 -15.14 -11.24
CA PRO A 704 0.85 -15.33 -11.16
C PRO A 704 0.30 -14.79 -9.85
N SER A 705 -0.89 -14.22 -9.90
CA SER A 705 -1.64 -13.88 -8.68
C SER A 705 -1.81 -15.16 -7.86
N PRO A 706 -1.47 -15.16 -6.56
CA PRO A 706 -1.49 -16.35 -5.72
C PRO A 706 -2.92 -16.74 -5.33
N THR A 707 -3.79 -17.01 -6.30
CA THR A 707 -5.22 -17.26 -6.11
C THR A 707 -5.52 -18.48 -5.22
N TRP A 708 -4.55 -19.39 -5.06
CA TRP A 708 -4.62 -20.48 -4.10
C TRP A 708 -4.65 -20.01 -2.64
N SER A 709 -4.25 -18.77 -2.34
CA SER A 709 -4.32 -18.19 -1.00
C SER A 709 -5.71 -17.64 -0.65
N LEU A 710 -6.65 -17.61 -1.60
CA LEU A 710 -7.93 -16.91 -1.46
C LEU A 710 -9.04 -17.80 -0.89
N GLY A 711 -8.72 -19.00 -0.41
CA GLY A 711 -9.67 -19.98 0.10
C GLY A 711 -9.86 -21.15 -0.86
N ALA A 712 -10.94 -21.91 -0.64
CA ALA A 712 -11.29 -23.08 -1.44
C ALA A 712 -12.81 -23.16 -1.63
N THR A 713 -13.25 -23.74 -2.74
CA THR A 713 -14.69 -23.96 -3.04
C THR A 713 -15.38 -24.96 -2.12
N ALA A 714 -14.64 -25.65 -1.25
CA ALA A 714 -15.23 -26.42 -0.15
C ALA A 714 -15.95 -25.51 0.86
N ASN A 715 -15.64 -24.22 0.86
CA ASN A 715 -16.26 -23.20 1.70
C ASN A 715 -16.27 -21.85 0.96
N ALA A 716 -17.08 -21.75 -0.08
CA ALA A 716 -17.19 -20.54 -0.88
C ALA A 716 -18.64 -20.26 -1.29
N ALA A 717 -18.97 -18.97 -1.30
CA ALA A 717 -20.24 -18.43 -1.77
C ALA A 717 -20.00 -17.48 -2.95
N PHE A 718 -20.98 -17.40 -3.85
CA PHE A 718 -20.90 -16.69 -5.11
C PHE A 718 -22.19 -15.93 -5.36
N ARG A 719 -22.09 -14.70 -5.86
CA ARG A 719 -23.26 -14.01 -6.40
C ARG A 719 -23.64 -14.66 -7.73
N THR A 720 -24.89 -15.09 -7.88
CA THR A 720 -25.35 -15.88 -9.05
C THR A 720 -25.10 -15.16 -10.38
N THR A 721 -25.27 -13.84 -10.39
CA THR A 721 -25.06 -12.99 -11.58
C THR A 721 -23.64 -13.05 -12.16
N MET A 722 -22.65 -13.47 -11.35
CA MET A 722 -21.27 -13.64 -11.80
C MET A 722 -21.15 -14.69 -12.91
N PHE A 723 -21.96 -15.76 -12.86
CA PHE A 723 -21.86 -16.87 -13.81
C PHE A 723 -22.46 -16.52 -15.19
N SER A 724 -23.32 -15.51 -15.28
CA SER A 724 -23.82 -14.97 -16.55
C SER A 724 -22.81 -14.03 -17.24
N HIS A 725 -21.72 -13.66 -16.57
CA HIS A 725 -20.72 -12.75 -17.14
C HIS A 725 -19.94 -13.46 -18.26
N PRO A 726 -19.82 -12.87 -19.48
CA PRO A 726 -19.21 -13.54 -20.65
C PRO A 726 -17.76 -14.01 -20.43
N GLU A 727 -16.99 -13.26 -19.65
CA GLU A 727 -15.59 -13.58 -19.36
C GLU A 727 -15.40 -14.50 -18.13
N MET A 728 -16.44 -14.68 -17.31
CA MET A 728 -16.37 -15.62 -16.18
C MET A 728 -16.98 -16.95 -16.57
N GLY A 729 -18.29 -17.01 -16.81
CA GLY A 729 -18.99 -18.27 -16.98
C GLY A 729 -18.84 -19.21 -15.77
N LEU A 730 -19.20 -20.47 -15.98
CA LEU A 730 -19.11 -21.55 -15.00
C LEU A 730 -17.65 -21.99 -14.71
N MET A 731 -17.49 -22.99 -13.82
CA MET A 731 -16.18 -23.59 -13.55
C MET A 731 -15.67 -24.36 -14.77
N ASP A 732 -14.36 -24.30 -15.00
CA ASP A 732 -13.74 -24.94 -16.17
C ASP A 732 -13.70 -26.46 -16.02
N GLU A 733 -14.43 -27.20 -16.86
CA GLU A 733 -14.56 -28.65 -16.73
C GLU A 733 -13.28 -29.40 -17.10
N CYS A 734 -12.28 -28.72 -17.66
CA CYS A 734 -10.95 -29.32 -17.86
C CYS A 734 -10.12 -29.37 -16.58
N LEU A 735 -10.56 -28.73 -15.50
CA LEU A 735 -9.89 -28.65 -14.20
C LEU A 735 -10.80 -29.25 -13.11
N GLY A 736 -10.18 -29.71 -12.03
CA GLY A 736 -10.88 -30.15 -10.82
C GLY A 736 -10.85 -31.66 -10.54
N PRO A 737 -11.01 -32.07 -9.27
CA PRO A 737 -11.01 -33.46 -8.87
C PRO A 737 -11.90 -34.35 -9.76
N GLY A 738 -11.40 -35.53 -10.10
CA GLY A 738 -12.05 -36.43 -11.07
C GLY A 738 -11.60 -36.21 -12.53
N MET A 739 -10.91 -35.11 -12.84
CA MET A 739 -10.29 -34.88 -14.15
C MET A 739 -8.82 -35.34 -14.18
N PRO A 740 -8.29 -35.74 -15.36
CA PRO A 740 -6.88 -36.08 -15.50
C PRO A 740 -5.92 -34.98 -15.00
N SER A 741 -6.29 -33.71 -15.21
CA SER A 741 -5.58 -32.50 -14.78
C SER A 741 -5.38 -32.40 -13.26
N GLY A 742 -6.23 -33.04 -12.45
CA GLY A 742 -6.24 -32.83 -11.00
C GLY A 742 -7.05 -31.59 -10.66
N VAL A 743 -6.57 -30.74 -9.75
CA VAL A 743 -7.33 -29.57 -9.23
C VAL A 743 -7.16 -28.30 -10.07
N GLY A 744 -7.85 -27.21 -9.68
CA GLY A 744 -7.55 -25.84 -10.08
C GLY A 744 -8.73 -25.08 -10.69
N GLU A 745 -9.92 -25.67 -10.69
CA GLU A 745 -11.18 -25.09 -11.15
C GLU A 745 -11.59 -23.87 -10.30
N ASP A 746 -11.37 -23.94 -8.99
CA ASP A 746 -11.65 -22.89 -8.03
C ASP A 746 -10.71 -21.69 -8.21
N THR A 747 -9.43 -22.00 -8.29
CA THR A 747 -8.30 -21.10 -8.43
C THR A 747 -8.40 -20.33 -9.75
N TYR A 748 -8.90 -20.99 -10.81
CA TYR A 748 -9.19 -20.37 -12.10
C TYR A 748 -10.43 -19.47 -12.06
N LEU A 749 -11.47 -19.84 -11.33
CA LEU A 749 -12.64 -18.97 -11.12
C LEU A 749 -12.25 -17.71 -10.34
N PHE A 750 -11.48 -17.85 -9.25
CA PHE A 750 -10.97 -16.72 -8.47
C PHE A 750 -10.08 -15.80 -9.32
N TYR A 751 -9.21 -16.37 -10.16
CA TYR A 751 -8.40 -15.63 -11.12
C TYR A 751 -9.25 -14.77 -12.06
N LYS A 752 -10.32 -15.34 -12.66
CA LYS A 752 -11.22 -14.60 -13.54
C LYS A 752 -11.92 -13.46 -12.80
N ALA A 753 -12.36 -13.70 -11.56
CA ALA A 753 -13.05 -12.70 -10.76
C ALA A 753 -12.17 -11.48 -10.44
N ILE A 754 -10.95 -11.69 -9.93
CA ILE A 754 -10.02 -10.58 -9.64
C ILE A 754 -9.54 -9.90 -10.93
N LYS A 755 -9.31 -10.66 -12.01
CA LYS A 755 -8.92 -10.09 -13.32
C LYS A 755 -10.00 -9.18 -13.91
N ALA A 756 -11.27 -9.52 -13.69
CA ALA A 756 -12.41 -8.69 -14.08
C ALA A 756 -12.68 -7.52 -13.10
N GLY A 757 -11.87 -7.37 -12.05
CA GLY A 757 -11.94 -6.25 -11.10
C GLY A 757 -12.88 -6.46 -9.91
N TYR A 758 -13.50 -7.64 -9.77
CA TYR A 758 -14.44 -7.91 -8.68
C TYR A 758 -13.73 -8.23 -7.35
N THR A 759 -14.45 -7.99 -6.26
CA THR A 759 -13.95 -8.26 -4.90
C THR A 759 -14.22 -9.70 -4.48
N ILE A 760 -13.19 -10.35 -3.93
CA ILE A 760 -13.25 -11.60 -3.18
C ILE A 760 -12.93 -11.29 -1.72
N ALA A 761 -13.83 -11.64 -0.81
CA ALA A 761 -13.65 -11.47 0.63
C ALA A 761 -13.39 -12.81 1.31
N TYR A 762 -12.31 -12.90 2.10
CA TYR A 762 -12.01 -14.05 2.95
C TYR A 762 -12.48 -13.80 4.39
N ILE A 763 -13.39 -14.64 4.88
CA ILE A 763 -14.00 -14.53 6.21
C ILE A 763 -13.62 -15.76 7.04
N PRO A 764 -12.59 -15.68 7.89
CA PRO A 764 -12.09 -16.83 8.64
C PRO A 764 -13.10 -17.36 9.67
N ASP A 765 -13.99 -16.51 10.17
CA ASP A 765 -15.06 -16.88 11.11
C ASP A 765 -16.11 -17.81 10.47
N ALA A 766 -16.29 -17.73 9.16
CA ALA A 766 -17.13 -18.64 8.39
C ALA A 766 -16.31 -19.91 8.10
N TYR A 767 -16.04 -20.73 9.10
CA TYR A 767 -15.20 -21.92 8.94
C TYR A 767 -16.01 -23.20 8.74
N VAL A 768 -15.39 -24.19 8.09
CA VAL A 768 -15.86 -25.58 8.03
C VAL A 768 -14.79 -26.52 8.55
N TRP A 769 -15.19 -27.65 9.12
CA TRP A 769 -14.27 -28.75 9.42
C TRP A 769 -14.27 -29.75 8.28
N HIS A 770 -13.08 -30.07 7.76
CA HIS A 770 -12.90 -30.95 6.62
C HIS A 770 -12.07 -32.18 7.01
N LYS A 771 -12.47 -33.36 6.52
CA LYS A 771 -11.77 -34.62 6.80
C LYS A 771 -10.52 -34.80 5.95
N HIS A 772 -9.38 -34.96 6.61
CA HIS A 772 -8.13 -35.29 5.94
C HIS A 772 -8.00 -36.77 5.61
N ARG A 773 -7.23 -37.06 4.55
CA ARG A 773 -6.94 -38.44 4.15
C ARG A 773 -6.08 -39.11 5.22
N ARG A 774 -6.49 -40.30 5.68
CA ARG A 774 -5.84 -41.04 6.79
C ARG A 774 -4.74 -42.00 6.34
N THR A 775 -4.59 -42.25 5.04
CA THR A 775 -3.61 -43.22 4.51
C THR A 775 -2.57 -42.53 3.63
N GLU A 776 -1.35 -43.07 3.66
CA GLU A 776 -0.23 -42.58 2.83
C GLU A 776 -0.57 -42.58 1.34
N ALA A 777 -1.20 -43.66 0.87
CA ALA A 777 -1.57 -43.81 -0.55
C ALA A 777 -2.58 -42.75 -0.99
N ALA A 778 -3.54 -42.40 -0.13
CA ALA A 778 -4.52 -41.36 -0.43
C ALA A 778 -3.89 -39.97 -0.41
N LEU A 779 -3.04 -39.67 0.58
CA LEU A 779 -2.28 -38.40 0.63
C LEU A 779 -1.40 -38.23 -0.61
N LYS A 780 -0.61 -39.24 -0.97
CA LYS A 780 0.24 -39.21 -2.17
C LYS A 780 -0.58 -38.96 -3.44
N ARG A 781 -1.73 -39.63 -3.58
CA ARG A 781 -2.64 -39.41 -4.72
C ARG A 781 -3.17 -37.97 -4.76
N GLN A 782 -3.54 -37.41 -3.61
CA GLN A 782 -4.01 -36.03 -3.49
C GLN A 782 -2.92 -35.02 -3.86
N LEU A 783 -1.73 -35.12 -3.27
CA LEU A 783 -0.61 -34.21 -3.55
C LEU A 783 -0.13 -34.29 -5.00
N TYR A 784 -0.11 -35.49 -5.58
CA TYR A 784 0.17 -35.68 -7.00
C TYR A 784 -0.91 -35.02 -7.88
N GLY A 785 -2.18 -35.12 -7.50
CA GLY A 785 -3.30 -34.42 -8.13
C GLY A 785 -3.15 -32.90 -8.05
N TYR A 786 -2.79 -32.35 -6.89
CA TYR A 786 -2.55 -30.92 -6.68
C TYR A 786 -1.42 -30.42 -7.57
N SER A 787 -0.32 -31.17 -7.64
CA SER A 787 0.86 -30.79 -8.42
C SER A 787 0.60 -30.75 -9.93
N LYS A 788 -0.17 -31.71 -10.47
CA LYS A 788 -0.65 -31.66 -11.85
C LYS A 788 -1.60 -30.48 -12.08
N GLY A 789 -2.47 -30.24 -11.11
CA GLY A 789 -3.47 -29.18 -11.13
C GLY A 789 -2.85 -27.79 -11.19
N HIS A 790 -1.84 -27.52 -10.36
CA HIS A 790 -1.09 -26.25 -10.40
C HIS A 790 -0.53 -25.95 -11.79
N VAL A 791 0.04 -26.93 -12.48
CA VAL A 791 0.53 -26.74 -13.85
C VAL A 791 -0.62 -26.58 -14.84
N SER A 792 -1.67 -27.39 -14.71
CA SER A 792 -2.85 -27.34 -15.59
C SER A 792 -3.56 -25.98 -15.50
N TYR A 793 -3.75 -25.43 -14.29
CA TYR A 793 -4.28 -24.11 -14.02
C TYR A 793 -3.40 -23.02 -14.67
N ASN A 794 -2.11 -22.99 -14.36
CA ASN A 794 -1.19 -21.97 -14.89
C ASN A 794 -1.11 -22.02 -16.43
N LEU A 795 -1.07 -23.21 -17.03
CA LEU A 795 -1.15 -23.34 -18.49
C LEU A 795 -2.51 -22.91 -19.05
N THR A 796 -3.59 -23.09 -18.31
CA THR A 796 -4.92 -22.62 -18.75
C THR A 796 -4.99 -21.10 -18.78
N THR A 797 -4.50 -20.41 -17.74
CA THR A 797 -4.38 -18.94 -17.74
C THR A 797 -3.51 -18.43 -18.89
N TRP A 798 -2.46 -19.14 -19.27
CA TRP A 798 -1.68 -18.75 -20.44
C TRP A 798 -2.42 -19.01 -21.77
N LEU A 799 -2.96 -20.22 -21.95
CA LEU A 799 -3.52 -20.67 -23.23
C LEU A 799 -4.90 -20.07 -23.54
N ARG A 800 -5.73 -19.79 -22.53
CA ARG A 800 -7.07 -19.21 -22.70
C ARG A 800 -7.07 -17.70 -22.53
N ASP A 801 -6.35 -17.21 -21.52
CA ASP A 801 -6.39 -15.80 -21.13
C ASP A 801 -5.21 -14.95 -21.65
N GLY A 802 -4.21 -15.59 -22.27
CA GLY A 802 -3.00 -14.91 -22.75
C GLY A 802 -2.04 -14.49 -21.63
N ASP A 803 -2.22 -15.01 -20.42
CA ASP A 803 -1.42 -14.62 -19.25
C ASP A 803 -0.10 -15.40 -19.18
N TRP A 804 0.96 -14.82 -19.75
CA TRP A 804 2.29 -15.44 -19.78
C TRP A 804 2.87 -15.71 -18.38
N ARG A 805 2.36 -15.05 -17.31
CA ARG A 805 2.84 -15.27 -15.94
C ARG A 805 2.62 -16.72 -15.51
N GLY A 806 1.52 -17.35 -15.97
CA GLY A 806 1.26 -18.76 -15.76
C GLY A 806 2.37 -19.64 -16.36
N LEU A 807 2.79 -19.36 -17.60
CA LEU A 807 3.90 -20.08 -18.24
C LEU A 807 5.23 -19.87 -17.48
N ALA A 808 5.51 -18.63 -17.06
CA ALA A 808 6.70 -18.32 -16.27
C ALA A 808 6.72 -19.06 -14.92
N GLN A 809 5.58 -19.21 -14.27
CA GLN A 809 5.46 -20.00 -13.05
C GLN A 809 5.77 -21.47 -13.29
N VAL A 810 5.28 -22.05 -14.39
CA VAL A 810 5.56 -23.45 -14.72
C VAL A 810 7.04 -23.68 -15.01
N LEU A 811 7.68 -22.78 -15.78
CA LEU A 811 9.06 -22.94 -16.23
C LEU A 811 10.11 -22.50 -15.21
N LEU A 812 9.83 -21.49 -14.39
CA LEU A 812 10.79 -20.88 -13.46
C LEU A 812 10.32 -20.92 -12.02
N GLY A 813 9.05 -20.56 -11.76
CA GLY A 813 8.51 -20.44 -10.40
C GLY A 813 8.46 -21.76 -9.62
N LEU A 814 7.90 -22.81 -10.22
CA LEU A 814 7.80 -24.13 -9.59
C LEU A 814 9.18 -24.77 -9.38
N PRO A 815 10.10 -24.80 -10.37
CA PRO A 815 11.46 -25.29 -10.13
C PRO A 815 12.19 -24.52 -9.01
N TYR A 816 12.02 -23.20 -8.96
CA TYR A 816 12.59 -22.36 -7.91
C TYR A 816 12.01 -22.70 -6.52
N ALA A 817 10.69 -22.85 -6.41
CA ALA A 817 10.04 -23.25 -5.16
C ALA A 817 10.55 -24.61 -4.66
N HIS A 818 10.68 -25.60 -5.56
CA HIS A 818 11.23 -26.92 -5.24
C HIS A 818 12.68 -26.84 -4.77
N TYR A 819 13.51 -26.03 -5.42
CA TYR A 819 14.89 -25.80 -4.98
C TYR A 819 14.96 -25.29 -3.52
N TYR A 820 14.13 -24.32 -3.14
CA TYR A 820 14.11 -23.81 -1.76
C TYR A 820 13.59 -24.83 -0.76
N ARG A 821 12.57 -25.62 -1.11
CA ARG A 821 12.05 -26.66 -0.21
C ARG A 821 13.05 -27.79 0.00
N ILE A 822 13.76 -28.21 -1.06
CA ILE A 822 14.85 -29.17 -0.96
C ILE A 822 15.98 -28.60 -0.09
N LYS A 823 16.35 -27.33 -0.28
CA LYS A 823 17.36 -26.65 0.55
C LYS A 823 16.93 -26.60 2.03
N ALA A 824 15.69 -26.22 2.33
CA ALA A 824 15.17 -26.17 3.69
C ALA A 824 15.17 -27.55 4.36
N PHE A 825 14.78 -28.60 3.63
CA PHE A 825 14.87 -29.98 4.11
C PHE A 825 16.32 -30.38 4.43
N LEU A 826 17.27 -30.10 3.53
CA LEU A 826 18.69 -30.38 3.73
C LEU A 826 19.31 -29.60 4.90
N GLN A 827 18.71 -28.46 5.26
CA GLN A 827 19.12 -27.62 6.39
C GLN A 827 18.38 -27.95 7.70
N HIS A 828 17.56 -29.00 7.73
CA HIS A 828 16.71 -29.38 8.87
C HIS A 828 15.77 -28.24 9.34
N GLN A 829 15.33 -27.40 8.41
CA GLN A 829 14.40 -26.29 8.66
C GLN A 829 12.93 -26.66 8.37
N SER A 830 12.67 -27.88 7.92
CA SER A 830 11.33 -28.35 7.53
C SER A 830 11.20 -29.85 7.75
N ASP A 831 10.11 -30.26 8.41
CA ASP A 831 9.74 -31.67 8.62
C ASP A 831 8.98 -32.28 7.43
N TYR A 832 8.75 -31.50 6.38
CA TYR A 832 8.06 -31.99 5.18
C TYR A 832 8.90 -33.04 4.41
N PRO A 833 8.39 -34.27 4.20
CA PRO A 833 9.19 -35.36 3.63
C PRO A 833 9.68 -35.09 2.20
N ILE A 834 10.98 -35.31 1.95
CA ILE A 834 11.57 -35.14 0.62
C ILE A 834 10.94 -36.05 -0.46
N SER A 835 10.45 -37.22 -0.07
CA SER A 835 9.73 -38.14 -0.98
C SER A 835 8.45 -37.53 -1.52
N LEU A 836 7.76 -36.68 -0.75
CA LEU A 836 6.59 -35.94 -1.20
C LEU A 836 6.98 -34.78 -2.12
N ILE A 837 8.10 -34.08 -1.86
CA ILE A 837 8.63 -33.05 -2.77
C ILE A 837 8.92 -33.65 -4.16
N PHE A 838 9.56 -34.82 -4.22
CA PHE A 838 9.80 -35.51 -5.50
C PHE A 838 8.51 -35.95 -6.20
N LEU A 839 7.50 -36.38 -5.43
CA LEU A 839 6.19 -36.71 -5.97
C LEU A 839 5.51 -35.48 -6.60
N GLU A 840 5.67 -34.30 -5.98
CA GLU A 840 5.16 -33.05 -6.51
C GLU A 840 5.83 -32.68 -7.83
N ILE A 841 7.16 -32.80 -7.92
CA ILE A 841 7.93 -32.57 -9.15
C ILE A 841 7.42 -33.49 -10.27
N LEU A 842 7.21 -34.78 -9.99
CA LEU A 842 6.64 -35.73 -10.95
C LEU A 842 5.22 -35.33 -11.37
N GLY A 843 4.42 -34.82 -10.45
CA GLY A 843 3.08 -34.28 -10.75
C GLY A 843 3.15 -33.05 -11.65
N ASN A 844 4.07 -32.11 -11.38
CA ASN A 844 4.24 -30.94 -12.22
C ASN A 844 4.66 -31.32 -13.66
N LEU A 845 5.60 -32.27 -13.80
CA LEU A 845 6.02 -32.78 -15.11
C LEU A 845 4.88 -33.45 -15.88
N ALA A 846 3.96 -34.13 -15.19
CA ALA A 846 2.78 -34.76 -15.80
C ALA A 846 1.66 -33.75 -16.14
N GLY A 847 1.70 -32.54 -15.57
CA GLY A 847 0.67 -31.51 -15.70
C GLY A 847 0.26 -31.16 -17.13
N PRO A 848 1.18 -30.83 -18.06
CA PRO A 848 0.83 -30.44 -19.43
C PRO A 848 0.07 -31.53 -20.18
N TRP A 849 0.53 -32.77 -20.06
CA TRP A 849 -0.13 -33.94 -20.67
C TRP A 849 -1.48 -34.24 -20.03
N SER A 850 -1.59 -34.00 -18.72
CA SER A 850 -2.83 -34.17 -17.96
C SER A 850 -3.90 -33.15 -18.35
N LEU A 851 -3.51 -31.90 -18.59
CA LEU A 851 -4.40 -30.87 -19.15
C LEU A 851 -4.88 -31.26 -20.56
N TRP A 852 -3.97 -31.73 -21.43
CA TRP A 852 -4.33 -32.19 -22.77
C TRP A 852 -5.35 -33.33 -22.74
N ARG A 853 -5.13 -34.36 -21.89
CA ARG A 853 -6.10 -35.46 -21.71
C ARG A 853 -7.45 -34.97 -21.21
N SER A 854 -7.47 -33.99 -20.31
CA SER A 854 -8.71 -33.41 -19.79
C SER A 854 -9.48 -32.70 -20.89
N ARG A 855 -8.80 -31.90 -21.74
CA ARG A 855 -9.42 -31.26 -22.91
C ARG A 855 -9.98 -32.26 -23.91
N VAL A 856 -9.26 -33.35 -24.19
CA VAL A 856 -9.76 -34.42 -25.07
C VAL A 856 -11.01 -35.08 -24.48
N ARG A 857 -11.03 -35.28 -23.17
CA ARG A 857 -12.19 -35.85 -22.46
C ARG A 857 -13.40 -34.91 -22.54
N VAL A 858 -13.24 -33.65 -22.17
CA VAL A 858 -14.32 -32.64 -22.23
C VAL A 858 -14.83 -32.46 -23.66
N HIS A 859 -13.95 -32.51 -24.67
CA HIS A 859 -14.37 -32.46 -26.07
C HIS A 859 -15.25 -33.65 -26.48
N LYS A 860 -15.05 -34.84 -25.88
CA LYS A 860 -15.87 -36.03 -26.13
C LYS A 860 -17.17 -36.04 -25.33
N GLU A 861 -17.12 -35.61 -24.07
CA GLU A 861 -18.27 -35.65 -23.14
C GLU A 861 -19.19 -34.42 -23.27
N GLY A 862 -18.70 -33.33 -23.86
CA GLY A 862 -19.42 -32.07 -24.03
C GLY A 862 -19.35 -31.16 -22.80
N HIS A 863 -19.44 -29.85 -23.03
CA HIS A 863 -19.45 -28.84 -21.97
C HIS A 863 -20.80 -28.79 -21.23
N SER A 864 -20.82 -28.18 -20.05
CA SER A 864 -22.07 -27.83 -19.36
C SER A 864 -22.83 -26.78 -20.16
N ALA A 865 -24.16 -26.74 -20.00
CA ALA A 865 -24.95 -25.66 -20.58
C ALA A 865 -24.49 -24.31 -20.00
N PRO A 866 -24.47 -23.22 -20.79
CA PRO A 866 -24.19 -21.89 -20.26
C PRO A 866 -25.14 -21.54 -19.13
N PHE A 867 -24.65 -20.74 -18.18
CA PHE A 867 -25.52 -20.22 -17.13
C PHE A 867 -26.56 -19.27 -17.75
N PRO A 868 -27.85 -19.35 -17.36
CA PRO A 868 -28.90 -18.50 -17.94
C PRO A 868 -28.55 -17.00 -17.83
N THR A 869 -28.92 -16.24 -18.85
CA THR A 869 -28.74 -14.79 -18.84
C THR A 869 -29.74 -14.12 -17.88
N PRO A 870 -29.45 -12.90 -17.36
CA PRO A 870 -30.38 -12.18 -16.50
C PRO A 870 -31.78 -11.98 -17.11
N HIS A 871 -31.84 -11.85 -18.44
CA HIS A 871 -33.09 -11.71 -19.19
C HIS A 871 -33.88 -13.03 -19.27
N GLU A 872 -33.21 -14.17 -19.41
CA GLU A 872 -33.83 -15.51 -19.37
C GLU A 872 -34.33 -15.85 -17.96
N LEU A 873 -33.62 -15.40 -16.92
CA LEU A 873 -34.03 -15.53 -15.52
C LEU A 873 -35.28 -14.69 -15.19
N THR A 874 -35.52 -13.59 -15.91
CA THR A 874 -36.74 -12.76 -15.76
C THR A 874 -37.92 -13.26 -16.60
N LEU A 875 -37.66 -13.87 -17.76
CA LEU A 875 -38.68 -14.41 -18.67
C LEU A 875 -39.16 -15.81 -18.28
N ALA A 876 -38.32 -16.61 -17.63
CA ALA A 876 -38.74 -17.84 -16.99
C ALA A 876 -39.63 -17.49 -15.78
N GLN A 877 -40.95 -17.44 -15.99
CA GLN A 877 -41.89 -17.67 -14.90
C GLN A 877 -41.44 -18.96 -14.20
N ARG A 878 -40.91 -18.79 -12.98
CA ARG A 878 -40.36 -19.87 -12.14
C ARG A 878 -41.31 -21.07 -12.22
N PRO A 879 -40.90 -22.22 -12.77
CA PRO A 879 -41.84 -23.30 -13.02
C PRO A 879 -42.42 -23.77 -11.69
N GLU A 880 -43.75 -23.82 -11.59
CA GLU A 880 -44.43 -24.71 -10.64
C GLU A 880 -43.91 -26.13 -10.91
N ARG A 881 -42.93 -26.58 -10.11
CA ARG A 881 -42.39 -27.93 -10.25
C ARG A 881 -43.42 -28.90 -9.68
N SER A 882 -43.96 -29.72 -10.57
CA SER A 882 -44.84 -30.84 -10.27
C SER A 882 -44.22 -31.76 -9.23
N ILE A 883 -44.80 -31.76 -8.03
CA ILE A 883 -44.64 -32.83 -7.04
C ILE A 883 -45.22 -34.08 -7.70
N HIS A 884 -44.39 -35.00 -8.17
CA HIS A 884 -44.85 -36.36 -8.46
C HIS A 884 -45.09 -37.05 -7.09
N PRO A 885 -46.35 -37.38 -6.73
CA PRO A 885 -46.58 -38.23 -5.58
C PRO A 885 -46.10 -39.62 -5.96
N SER A 886 -45.11 -40.12 -5.24
CA SER A 886 -44.70 -41.52 -5.30
C SER A 886 -45.92 -42.41 -5.05
N ALA A 887 -46.18 -43.32 -5.99
CA ALA A 887 -47.22 -44.32 -5.85
C ALA A 887 -46.92 -45.20 -4.63
N ILE A 888 -47.86 -45.21 -3.68
CA ILE A 888 -47.88 -46.14 -2.55
C ILE A 888 -48.02 -47.57 -3.12
N PRO A 889 -47.13 -48.51 -2.79
CA PRO A 889 -47.35 -49.91 -3.09
C PRO A 889 -48.34 -50.48 -2.06
N THR A 890 -49.60 -50.62 -2.46
CA THR A 890 -50.56 -51.49 -1.77
C THR A 890 -50.22 -52.95 -2.05
N THR A 891 -49.67 -53.65 -1.07
CA THR A 891 -49.79 -55.10 -0.94
C THR A 891 -50.48 -55.39 0.39
N VAL A 892 -51.70 -55.96 0.36
CA VAL A 892 -52.13 -57.15 1.12
C VAL A 892 -53.50 -57.58 0.55
N LYS A 893 -53.51 -58.72 -0.17
CA LYS A 893 -54.60 -59.69 -0.13
C LYS A 893 -54.05 -60.89 0.63
N GLY A 894 -54.73 -61.26 1.71
CA GLY A 894 -54.36 -62.31 2.65
C GLY A 894 -54.94 -61.97 4.00
#